data_AF-A0A7N6BMA5-F1
#
_entry.id   AF-A0A7N6BMA5-F1
#
_cell.length_a   1.000
_cell.length_b   1.000
_cell.length_c   1.000
_cell.angle_alpha   90.00
_cell.angle_beta   90.00
_cell.angle_gamma   90.00
#
_symmetry.space_group_name_H-M   'P 1'
#
loop_
_entity.id
_entity.type
_entity.pdbx_description
1 polymer ?
#
loop_
_entity_poly.entity_id
_entity_poly.type
_entity_poly.pdbx_seq_one_letter_code
_entity_poly.pdbx_strand_id
1 'polypeptide(L)'
;MSTMTASTANYLWSLQDVLGQGATASVYRARNKRSGELVAIKVFNIMSYNRPHEVQMREFEMLRKLNHSNIVKLYAVEELPSKQKVLVMEYCSGGSLLSLLEEPENAFGLPETEFLTVLQCVVQGMNHLRENGVVHRDIKPGNIMRQLGEDGKSVYKLTDFGAARELEDDEKFLSIYGTEEYLHPDMYERAVLRKAHKKSYGVSVDLWSIGVTFYHAATGSLPFTPFEGPRRNKPTMFKITTEKPMGAIAGIQRVESGPIDWSYHLPHSCQLSQGLKVQLVPVLAGILEADQERCWGFDQFFTATTDILQRQPVHLFCLQQAMAHCIYIHHYNTVSVFFEELASQTGIAVQHQRLLYLGHDLPLEGSMKVVNLPRTSHTQPLILLNCGPEANSSPPFREPETPVIPARFDVMADYNFSKTIVGVVHQYLRIVKLLHTHRELLLQGYYSYMMVLRRECGEAMPSIGMITIRLQSCLNVGHRILTLDRYTSENQGSADNSQKLQLVHQHLPIYAAGIQEFQNRLDHLQIEQAKLAEALANDKSCQKMEMLLQKITAIHQHYRKDRLTGKLSYNDEQIHKFEKIHLSSHIKRMKFLFREDCMLRYKEVLASSRAWSSVLLEMQTRLHDFSSFSTGLLADLEMSEQRQNKTLDRILFNLQSNRAGQEPGIAPGNKDHMVSRMHHLKEEMEILVKELQCNNNIIERLGAVNSAAALEPSLARPSTL
;
A
#
# COMPACT_ATOMS: atom_id res chain seq x y z
N MET A 1 -19.29 -4.31 51.52
CA MET A 1 -20.32 -3.87 50.56
C MET A 1 -20.87 -5.13 49.90
N SER A 2 -22.08 -5.56 50.24
CA SER A 2 -22.70 -6.73 49.62
C SER A 2 -22.88 -6.48 48.12
N THR A 3 -22.26 -7.29 47.28
CA THR A 3 -22.43 -7.26 45.82
C THR A 3 -23.89 -7.58 45.51
N MET A 4 -24.68 -6.55 45.18
CA MET A 4 -26.06 -6.74 44.74
C MET A 4 -26.04 -7.53 43.42
N THR A 5 -26.51 -8.77 43.49
CA THR A 5 -26.60 -9.70 42.38
C THR A 5 -28.06 -9.84 41.95
N ALA A 6 -28.27 -9.93 40.64
CA ALA A 6 -29.58 -10.20 40.06
C ALA A 6 -29.54 -11.53 39.31
N SER A 7 -30.69 -12.18 39.17
CA SER A 7 -30.78 -13.48 38.52
C SER A 7 -32.16 -13.73 37.91
N THR A 8 -32.19 -14.58 36.90
CA THR A 8 -33.38 -15.21 36.33
C THR A 8 -33.38 -16.70 36.68
N ALA A 9 -34.20 -17.53 36.03
CA ALA A 9 -34.17 -18.97 36.20
C ALA A 9 -32.75 -19.53 35.91
N ASN A 10 -32.19 -19.22 34.73
CA ASN A 10 -30.95 -19.85 34.26
C ASN A 10 -29.71 -18.95 34.28
N TYR A 11 -29.83 -17.65 34.57
CA TYR A 11 -28.70 -16.71 34.48
C TYR A 11 -28.52 -15.87 35.74
N LEU A 12 -27.29 -15.41 35.98
CA LEU A 12 -26.93 -14.53 37.10
C LEU A 12 -25.95 -13.43 36.66
N TRP A 13 -26.04 -12.25 37.26
CA TRP A 13 -25.12 -11.13 37.02
C TRP A 13 -24.96 -10.22 38.24
N SER A 14 -23.87 -9.46 38.27
CA SER A 14 -23.67 -8.37 39.22
C SER A 14 -24.26 -7.08 38.66
N LEU A 15 -24.91 -6.27 39.51
CA LEU A 15 -25.36 -4.93 39.10
C LEU A 15 -24.22 -3.97 38.80
N GLN A 16 -22.97 -4.33 39.15
CA GLN A 16 -21.76 -3.56 38.81
C GLN A 16 -21.19 -3.91 37.43
N ASP A 17 -21.55 -5.07 36.87
CA ASP A 17 -21.07 -5.56 35.58
C ASP A 17 -21.89 -4.97 34.41
N VAL A 18 -22.06 -3.64 34.40
CA VAL A 18 -22.80 -2.92 33.34
C VAL A 18 -21.95 -2.86 32.07
N LEU A 19 -22.50 -3.34 30.96
CA LEU A 19 -21.90 -3.24 29.63
C LEU A 19 -22.36 -1.98 28.89
N GLY A 20 -23.60 -1.58 29.08
CA GLY A 20 -24.17 -0.39 28.46
C GLY A 20 -25.45 0.06 29.16
N GLN A 21 -25.72 1.36 29.14
CA GLN A 21 -26.93 1.93 29.73
C GLN A 21 -27.54 2.92 28.75
N GLY A 22 -28.82 2.69 28.42
CA GLY A 22 -29.59 3.52 27.51
C GLY A 22 -30.85 4.08 28.18
N ALA A 23 -31.60 4.88 27.42
CA ALA A 23 -32.86 5.46 27.90
C ALA A 23 -33.96 4.42 28.16
N THR A 24 -33.84 3.21 27.60
CA THR A 24 -34.87 2.16 27.65
C THR A 24 -34.46 0.94 28.48
N ALA A 25 -33.16 0.67 28.58
CA ALA A 25 -32.64 -0.55 29.19
C ALA A 25 -31.20 -0.38 29.67
N SER A 26 -30.80 -1.28 30.57
CA SER A 26 -29.41 -1.51 30.95
C SER A 26 -29.00 -2.91 30.50
N VAL A 27 -27.79 -3.04 29.96
CA VAL A 27 -27.21 -4.30 29.51
C VAL A 27 -26.11 -4.71 30.48
N TYR A 28 -26.14 -5.95 30.94
CA TYR A 28 -25.19 -6.49 31.93
C TYR A 28 -24.44 -7.68 31.37
N ARG A 29 -23.18 -7.85 31.81
CA ARG A 29 -22.44 -9.09 31.62
C ARG A 29 -22.94 -10.12 32.63
N ALA A 30 -23.42 -11.25 32.12
CA ALA A 30 -24.01 -12.30 32.92
C ALA A 30 -23.36 -13.66 32.61
N ARG A 31 -23.70 -14.65 33.43
CA ARG A 31 -23.29 -16.04 33.23
C ARG A 31 -24.49 -16.97 33.25
N ASN A 32 -24.47 -17.97 32.38
CA ASN A 32 -25.36 -19.12 32.49
C ASN A 32 -25.00 -19.92 33.76
N LYS A 33 -25.99 -20.19 34.62
CA LYS A 33 -25.80 -20.89 35.91
C LYS A 33 -25.29 -22.32 35.75
N ARG A 34 -25.61 -22.98 34.63
CA ARG A 34 -25.24 -24.38 34.37
C ARG A 34 -23.91 -24.48 33.62
N SER A 35 -23.77 -23.79 32.49
CA SER A 35 -22.58 -23.91 31.63
C SER A 35 -21.44 -22.98 32.04
N GLY A 36 -21.72 -21.90 32.79
CA GLY A 36 -20.74 -20.86 33.12
C GLY A 36 -20.44 -19.89 31.95
N GLU A 37 -21.04 -20.14 30.78
CA GLU A 37 -20.88 -19.34 29.56
C GLU A 37 -21.28 -17.87 29.79
N LEU A 38 -20.49 -16.95 29.24
CA LEU A 38 -20.76 -15.52 29.30
C LEU A 38 -21.86 -15.12 28.31
N VAL A 39 -22.81 -14.32 28.78
CA VAL A 39 -23.91 -13.76 27.97
C VAL A 39 -24.13 -12.29 28.30
N ALA A 40 -24.82 -11.57 27.43
CA ALA A 40 -25.29 -10.22 27.70
C ALA A 40 -26.78 -10.26 28.06
N ILE A 41 -27.17 -9.61 29.16
CA ILE A 41 -28.59 -9.53 29.57
C ILE A 41 -29.07 -8.10 29.50
N LYS A 42 -30.05 -7.85 28.62
CA LYS A 42 -30.75 -6.55 28.52
C LYS A 42 -31.95 -6.54 29.45
N VAL A 43 -31.89 -5.67 30.46
CA VAL A 43 -32.95 -5.44 31.44
C VAL A 43 -33.59 -4.09 31.13
N PHE A 44 -34.87 -4.10 30.76
CA PHE A 44 -35.62 -2.87 30.49
C PHE A 44 -35.79 -2.04 31.77
N ASN A 45 -35.94 -0.73 31.66
CA ASN A 45 -36.31 0.09 32.81
C ASN A 45 -37.83 0.10 33.03
N ILE A 46 -38.27 0.52 34.22
CA ILE A 46 -39.69 0.56 34.61
C ILE A 46 -40.51 1.41 33.61
N MET A 47 -39.97 2.53 33.15
CA MET A 47 -40.65 3.41 32.19
C MET A 47 -40.87 2.73 30.83
N SER A 48 -39.97 1.84 30.41
CA SER A 48 -40.10 1.08 29.16
C SER A 48 -41.12 -0.06 29.30
N TYR A 49 -41.22 -0.65 30.50
CA TYR A 49 -42.25 -1.65 30.82
C TYR A 49 -43.67 -1.05 30.83
N ASN A 50 -43.80 0.27 30.97
CA ASN A 50 -45.09 0.97 30.89
C ASN A 50 -45.49 1.37 29.46
N ARG A 51 -44.68 1.07 28.44
CA ARG A 51 -45.02 1.34 27.03
C ARG A 51 -46.08 0.34 26.52
N PRO A 52 -46.78 0.62 25.40
CA PRO A 52 -47.69 -0.35 24.80
C PRO A 52 -47.01 -1.71 24.56
N HIS A 53 -47.74 -2.81 24.77
CA HIS A 53 -47.19 -4.17 24.68
C HIS A 53 -46.47 -4.45 23.34
N GLU A 54 -47.04 -3.98 22.23
CA GLU A 54 -46.44 -4.08 20.90
C GLU A 54 -45.05 -3.43 20.82
N VAL A 55 -44.84 -2.30 21.50
CA VAL A 55 -43.55 -1.60 21.54
C VAL A 55 -42.54 -2.36 22.40
N GLN A 56 -43.01 -3.02 23.47
CA GLN A 56 -42.16 -3.84 24.33
C GLN A 56 -41.70 -5.12 23.62
N MET A 57 -42.59 -5.75 22.86
CA MET A 57 -42.33 -7.01 22.18
C MET A 57 -41.54 -6.86 20.87
N ARG A 58 -41.52 -5.66 20.29
CA ARG A 58 -40.87 -5.38 19.01
C ARG A 58 -39.44 -5.89 18.92
N GLU A 59 -38.59 -5.53 19.87
CA GLU A 59 -37.17 -5.92 19.83
C GLU A 59 -36.99 -7.43 19.91
N PHE A 60 -37.83 -8.10 20.70
CA PHE A 60 -37.84 -9.56 20.79
C PHE A 60 -38.26 -10.20 19.47
N GLU A 61 -39.34 -9.72 18.85
CA GLU A 61 -39.85 -10.25 17.58
C GLU A 61 -38.83 -10.10 16.46
N MET A 62 -38.17 -8.93 16.38
CA MET A 62 -37.09 -8.66 15.41
C MET A 62 -35.93 -9.63 15.61
N LEU A 63 -35.39 -9.72 16.83
CA LEU A 63 -34.26 -10.61 17.13
C LEU A 63 -34.60 -12.10 16.98
N ARG A 64 -35.87 -12.49 17.10
CA ARG A 64 -36.31 -13.87 16.85
C ARG A 64 -36.37 -14.20 15.35
N LYS A 65 -36.67 -13.21 14.51
CA LYS A 65 -36.72 -13.35 13.04
C LYS A 65 -35.32 -13.33 12.42
N LEU A 66 -34.40 -12.55 12.98
CA LEU A 66 -33.07 -12.34 12.42
C LEU A 66 -32.05 -13.38 12.93
N ASN A 67 -31.43 -14.12 12.02
CA ASN A 67 -30.34 -15.06 12.33
C ASN A 67 -29.24 -14.97 11.28
N HIS A 68 -28.13 -14.30 11.63
CA HIS A 68 -27.00 -14.07 10.73
C HIS A 68 -25.71 -13.81 11.54
N SER A 69 -24.54 -14.08 10.95
CA SER A 69 -23.24 -13.90 11.62
C SER A 69 -23.00 -12.47 12.09
N ASN A 70 -23.51 -11.48 11.34
CA ASN A 70 -23.39 -10.03 11.62
C ASN A 70 -24.59 -9.43 12.36
N ILE A 71 -25.44 -10.25 12.99
CA ILE A 71 -26.49 -9.81 13.91
C ILE A 71 -26.21 -10.45 15.27
N VAL A 72 -26.33 -9.68 16.36
CA VAL A 72 -26.18 -10.22 17.72
C VAL A 72 -27.28 -11.25 17.97
N LYS A 73 -26.87 -12.47 18.35
CA LYS A 73 -27.83 -13.57 18.53
C LYS A 73 -28.62 -13.41 19.82
N LEU A 74 -29.93 -13.59 19.74
CA LEU A 74 -30.80 -13.79 20.89
C LEU A 74 -30.79 -15.27 21.30
N TYR A 75 -30.43 -15.56 22.53
CA TYR A 75 -30.44 -16.92 23.08
C TYR A 75 -31.78 -17.28 23.73
N ALA A 76 -32.32 -16.38 24.54
CA ALA A 76 -33.56 -16.63 25.26
C ALA A 76 -34.24 -15.32 25.70
N VAL A 77 -35.51 -15.43 26.06
CA VAL A 77 -36.21 -14.43 26.87
C VAL A 77 -36.61 -15.07 28.18
N GLU A 78 -36.21 -14.44 29.28
CA GLU A 78 -36.51 -14.91 30.63
C GLU A 78 -37.22 -13.83 31.43
N GLU A 79 -37.73 -14.20 32.59
CA GLU A 79 -38.36 -13.28 33.54
C GLU A 79 -37.50 -13.13 34.79
N LEU A 80 -37.43 -11.90 35.27
CA LEU A 80 -37.02 -11.60 36.65
C LEU A 80 -38.09 -12.07 37.64
N PRO A 81 -37.76 -12.21 38.94
CA PRO A 81 -38.75 -12.47 39.99
C PRO A 81 -39.92 -11.46 40.00
N SER A 82 -39.66 -10.23 39.56
CA SER A 82 -40.66 -9.16 39.38
C SER A 82 -41.58 -9.34 38.16
N LYS A 83 -41.49 -10.46 37.43
CA LYS A 83 -42.20 -10.75 36.17
C LYS A 83 -41.81 -9.88 34.98
N GLN A 84 -40.76 -9.08 35.13
CA GLN A 84 -40.23 -8.30 34.05
C GLN A 84 -39.41 -9.17 33.09
N LYS A 85 -39.70 -9.09 31.78
CA LYS A 85 -38.94 -9.78 30.73
C LYS A 85 -37.55 -9.19 30.56
N VAL A 86 -36.57 -10.06 30.30
CA VAL A 86 -35.19 -9.70 29.95
C VAL A 86 -34.76 -10.46 28.70
N LEU A 87 -33.91 -9.84 27.89
CA LEU A 87 -33.33 -10.49 26.71
C LEU A 87 -31.97 -11.06 27.07
N VAL A 88 -31.76 -12.36 26.82
CA VAL A 88 -30.47 -13.03 26.94
C VAL A 88 -29.85 -13.13 25.56
N MET A 89 -28.72 -12.47 25.36
CA MET A 89 -28.07 -12.29 24.06
C MET A 89 -26.62 -12.77 24.08
N GLU A 90 -26.06 -12.96 22.89
CA GLU A 90 -24.64 -13.16 22.67
C GLU A 90 -23.81 -12.06 23.34
N TYR A 91 -22.77 -12.46 24.08
CA TYR A 91 -21.81 -11.53 24.66
C TYR A 91 -20.66 -11.29 23.69
N CYS A 92 -20.56 -10.06 23.18
CA CYS A 92 -19.46 -9.66 22.31
C CYS A 92 -18.24 -9.18 23.12
N SER A 93 -17.17 -9.96 23.11
CA SER A 93 -16.00 -9.75 23.98
C SER A 93 -15.17 -8.50 23.66
N GLY A 94 -15.25 -7.99 22.43
CA GLY A 94 -14.50 -6.82 21.94
C GLY A 94 -15.20 -5.48 22.16
N GLY A 95 -16.33 -5.44 22.88
CA GLY A 95 -17.09 -4.21 23.11
C GLY A 95 -17.84 -3.74 21.86
N SER A 96 -18.05 -2.42 21.73
CA SER A 96 -18.67 -1.80 20.55
C SER A 96 -17.63 -1.16 19.64
N LEU A 97 -17.98 -0.90 18.38
CA LEU A 97 -17.17 -0.10 17.46
C LEU A 97 -16.93 1.30 18.04
N LEU A 98 -17.88 1.88 18.79
CA LEU A 98 -17.66 3.15 19.49
C LEU A 98 -16.51 3.03 20.49
N SER A 99 -16.48 1.96 21.28
CA SER A 99 -15.41 1.71 22.26
C SER A 99 -14.04 1.61 21.58
N LEU A 100 -13.98 0.96 20.42
CA LEU A 100 -12.77 0.89 19.60
C LEU A 100 -12.33 2.26 19.07
N LEU A 101 -13.27 3.08 18.59
CA LEU A 101 -12.99 4.44 18.11
C LEU A 101 -12.59 5.42 19.22
N GLU A 102 -12.99 5.14 20.47
CA GLU A 102 -12.57 5.93 21.63
C GLU A 102 -11.13 5.62 22.09
N GLU A 103 -10.52 4.55 21.60
CA GLU A 103 -9.11 4.26 21.84
C GLU A 103 -8.24 5.35 21.20
N PRO A 104 -7.24 5.90 21.92
CA PRO A 104 -6.43 7.00 21.39
C PRO A 104 -5.70 6.68 20.08
N GLU A 105 -5.36 5.41 19.86
CA GLU A 105 -4.75 4.91 18.62
C GLU A 105 -5.62 5.18 17.38
N ASN A 106 -6.94 5.15 17.56
CA ASN A 106 -7.96 5.30 16.52
C ASN A 106 -8.54 6.72 16.43
N ALA A 107 -7.95 7.69 17.14
CA ALA A 107 -8.39 9.09 17.13
C ALA A 107 -8.41 9.75 15.74
N PHE A 108 -7.71 9.16 14.76
CA PHE A 108 -7.68 9.59 13.35
C PHE A 108 -8.18 8.50 12.38
N GLY A 109 -9.08 7.64 12.86
CA GLY A 109 -9.69 6.55 12.10
C GLY A 109 -9.05 5.20 12.39
N LEU A 110 -9.68 4.14 11.90
CA LEU A 110 -9.19 2.77 12.03
C LEU A 110 -8.05 2.46 11.04
N PRO A 111 -7.19 1.48 11.36
CA PRO A 111 -6.34 0.84 10.36
C PRO A 111 -7.17 0.31 9.18
N GLU A 112 -6.61 0.36 7.98
CA GLU A 112 -7.34 0.02 6.74
C GLU A 112 -7.94 -1.40 6.74
N THR A 113 -7.21 -2.39 7.24
CA THR A 113 -7.68 -3.77 7.36
C THR A 113 -8.88 -3.91 8.30
N GLU A 114 -8.86 -3.18 9.41
CA GLU A 114 -9.96 -3.17 10.38
C GLU A 114 -11.17 -2.42 9.81
N PHE A 115 -10.94 -1.30 9.10
CA PHE A 115 -11.99 -0.57 8.40
C PHE A 115 -12.71 -1.43 7.36
N LEU A 116 -11.97 -2.20 6.54
CA LEU A 116 -12.56 -3.12 5.57
C LEU A 116 -13.37 -4.24 6.26
N THR A 117 -12.93 -4.70 7.42
CA THR A 117 -13.66 -5.69 8.22
C THR A 117 -14.98 -5.11 8.75
N VAL A 118 -14.97 -3.85 9.22
CA VAL A 118 -16.20 -3.12 9.59
C VAL A 118 -17.12 -2.98 8.38
N LEU A 119 -16.58 -2.50 7.24
CA LEU A 119 -17.34 -2.33 5.99
C LEU A 119 -18.03 -3.64 5.60
N GLN A 120 -17.28 -4.73 5.52
CA GLN A 120 -17.79 -6.05 5.15
C GLN A 120 -18.91 -6.52 6.08
N CYS A 121 -18.66 -6.51 7.38
CA CYS A 121 -19.60 -7.03 8.37
C CYS A 121 -20.88 -6.20 8.45
N VAL A 122 -20.77 -4.86 8.40
CA VAL A 122 -21.93 -3.96 8.42
C VAL A 122 -22.74 -4.11 7.14
N VAL A 123 -22.10 -4.17 5.97
CA VAL A 123 -22.77 -4.39 4.68
C VAL A 123 -23.52 -5.72 4.67
N GLN A 124 -22.90 -6.81 5.13
CA GLN A 124 -23.54 -8.12 5.22
C GLN A 124 -24.72 -8.14 6.21
N GLY A 125 -24.55 -7.52 7.38
CA GLY A 125 -25.63 -7.36 8.35
C GLY A 125 -26.81 -6.57 7.78
N MET A 126 -26.54 -5.49 7.06
CA MET A 126 -27.57 -4.66 6.41
C MET A 126 -28.29 -5.37 5.27
N ASN A 127 -27.56 -6.16 4.46
CA ASN A 127 -28.18 -6.95 3.42
C ASN A 127 -29.16 -7.96 4.03
N HIS A 128 -28.77 -8.64 5.12
CA HIS A 128 -29.65 -9.55 5.85
C HIS A 128 -30.91 -8.85 6.42
N LEU A 129 -30.78 -7.62 6.92
CA LEU A 129 -31.95 -6.84 7.36
C LEU A 129 -32.90 -6.55 6.20
N ARG A 130 -32.37 -6.13 5.04
CA ARG A 130 -33.16 -5.83 3.85
C ARG A 130 -33.87 -7.07 3.31
N GLU A 131 -33.19 -8.21 3.22
CA GLU A 131 -33.80 -9.49 2.80
C GLU A 131 -34.97 -9.92 3.69
N ASN A 132 -35.03 -9.41 4.93
CA ASN A 132 -36.10 -9.67 5.88
C ASN A 132 -37.12 -8.52 6.01
N GLY A 133 -37.01 -7.48 5.17
CA GLY A 133 -37.88 -6.30 5.18
C GLY A 133 -37.74 -5.45 6.45
N VAL A 134 -36.55 -5.41 7.06
CA VAL A 134 -36.30 -4.72 8.34
C VAL A 134 -35.45 -3.47 8.13
N VAL A 135 -35.90 -2.35 8.70
CA VAL A 135 -35.12 -1.10 8.82
C VAL A 135 -34.75 -0.90 10.29
N HIS A 136 -33.48 -0.63 10.57
CA HIS A 136 -32.94 -0.55 11.93
C HIS A 136 -33.20 0.80 12.60
N ARG A 137 -32.99 1.92 11.88
CA ARG A 137 -33.22 3.31 12.30
C ARG A 137 -32.36 3.88 13.44
N ASP A 138 -31.35 3.14 13.91
CA ASP A 138 -30.39 3.64 14.93
C ASP A 138 -29.01 2.99 14.74
N ILE A 139 -28.57 2.89 13.48
CA ILE A 139 -27.23 2.40 13.17
C ILE A 139 -26.22 3.45 13.59
N LYS A 140 -25.28 3.06 14.43
CA LYS A 140 -24.20 3.92 14.92
C LYS A 140 -23.09 3.03 15.49
N PRO A 141 -21.86 3.53 15.69
CA PRO A 141 -20.77 2.76 16.27
C PRO A 141 -21.11 2.09 17.62
N GLY A 142 -21.97 2.71 18.44
CA GLY A 142 -22.40 2.14 19.72
C GLY A 142 -23.31 0.91 19.61
N ASN A 143 -23.99 0.73 18.46
CA ASN A 143 -24.89 -0.40 18.19
C ASN A 143 -24.26 -1.42 17.21
N ILE A 144 -22.95 -1.30 16.96
CA ILE A 144 -22.16 -2.25 16.19
C ILE A 144 -21.20 -2.92 17.18
N MET A 145 -21.53 -4.14 17.59
CA MET A 145 -20.74 -4.92 18.53
C MET A 145 -19.56 -5.58 17.82
N ARG A 146 -18.46 -5.77 18.54
CA ARG A 146 -17.24 -6.42 18.07
C ARG A 146 -17.03 -7.72 18.83
N GLN A 147 -17.07 -8.84 18.12
CA GLN A 147 -16.63 -10.13 18.64
C GLN A 147 -15.18 -10.37 18.22
N LEU A 148 -14.33 -10.76 19.17
CA LEU A 148 -12.97 -11.23 18.88
C LEU A 148 -13.00 -12.73 18.66
N GLY A 149 -12.59 -13.18 17.48
CA GLY A 149 -12.34 -14.59 17.18
C GLY A 149 -11.09 -15.11 17.88
N GLU A 150 -10.97 -16.44 17.97
CA GLU A 150 -9.78 -17.09 18.54
C GLU A 150 -8.51 -16.82 17.70
N ASP A 151 -8.68 -16.55 16.41
CA ASP A 151 -7.62 -16.14 15.49
C ASP A 151 -7.23 -14.65 15.61
N GLY A 152 -7.83 -13.93 16.57
CA GLY A 152 -7.62 -12.50 16.80
C GLY A 152 -8.38 -11.58 15.83
N LYS A 153 -9.14 -12.13 14.88
CA LYS A 153 -9.91 -11.30 13.92
C LYS A 153 -11.20 -10.80 14.53
N SER A 154 -11.60 -9.61 14.10
CA SER A 154 -12.86 -8.99 14.47
C SER A 154 -14.01 -9.52 13.63
N VAL A 155 -15.16 -9.78 14.25
CA VAL A 155 -16.45 -9.93 13.57
C VAL A 155 -17.41 -8.89 14.14
N TYR A 156 -17.93 -8.02 13.28
CA TYR A 156 -18.86 -6.98 13.71
C TYR A 156 -20.31 -7.40 13.55
N LYS A 157 -21.15 -7.00 14.52
CA LYS A 157 -22.54 -7.45 14.64
C LYS A 157 -23.48 -6.29 14.99
N LEU A 158 -24.58 -6.14 14.27
CA LEU A 158 -25.63 -5.17 14.60
C LEU A 158 -26.43 -5.62 15.84
N THR A 159 -26.82 -4.66 16.68
CA THR A 159 -27.63 -4.88 17.88
C THR A 159 -28.56 -3.71 18.16
N ASP A 160 -29.40 -3.84 19.19
CA ASP A 160 -30.36 -2.82 19.66
C ASP A 160 -31.47 -2.50 18.65
N PHE A 161 -32.30 -3.51 18.37
CA PHE A 161 -33.46 -3.42 17.47
C PHE A 161 -34.69 -2.78 18.11
N GLY A 162 -34.55 -2.11 19.27
CA GLY A 162 -35.66 -1.41 19.92
C GLY A 162 -36.27 -0.30 19.07
N ALA A 163 -35.46 0.25 18.16
CA ALA A 163 -35.88 1.22 17.16
C ALA A 163 -36.21 0.58 15.80
N ALA A 164 -36.07 -0.73 15.59
CA ALA A 164 -36.29 -1.32 14.26
C ALA A 164 -37.78 -1.32 13.85
N ARG A 165 -38.08 -1.56 12.58
CA ARG A 165 -39.46 -1.73 12.07
C ARG A 165 -39.44 -2.54 10.78
N GLU A 166 -40.47 -3.36 10.57
CA GLU A 166 -40.75 -3.97 9.27
C GLU A 166 -41.37 -2.93 8.34
N LEU A 167 -40.79 -2.77 7.16
CA LEU A 167 -41.24 -1.83 6.13
C LEU A 167 -41.09 -2.49 4.77
N GLU A 168 -42.12 -2.37 3.94
CA GLU A 168 -41.99 -2.59 2.49
C GLU A 168 -41.19 -1.42 1.87
N ASP A 169 -40.55 -1.63 0.72
CA ASP A 169 -39.60 -0.66 0.13
C ASP A 169 -40.20 0.74 -0.11
N ASP A 170 -41.50 0.83 -0.40
CA ASP A 170 -42.23 2.08 -0.60
C ASP A 170 -42.96 2.60 0.66
N GLU A 171 -42.95 1.85 1.76
CA GLU A 171 -43.66 2.19 2.99
C GLU A 171 -42.91 3.28 3.76
N LYS A 172 -43.65 4.32 4.17
CA LYS A 172 -43.09 5.44 4.92
C LYS A 172 -43.61 5.49 6.36
N PHE A 173 -42.76 5.95 7.28
CA PHE A 173 -43.10 6.00 8.71
C PHE A 173 -43.02 7.41 9.32
N LEU A 174 -43.57 7.54 10.54
CA LEU A 174 -43.65 8.81 11.30
C LEU A 174 -43.01 8.75 12.70
N SER A 175 -42.67 7.57 13.23
CA SER A 175 -42.14 7.42 14.60
C SER A 175 -40.67 7.87 14.72
N ILE A 176 -40.30 8.49 15.84
CA ILE A 176 -38.99 9.11 16.07
C ILE A 176 -38.12 8.24 16.97
N TYR A 177 -36.96 7.82 16.48
CA TYR A 177 -35.88 7.15 17.22
C TYR A 177 -34.53 7.54 16.61
N GLY A 178 -33.44 7.42 17.37
CA GLY A 178 -32.08 7.57 16.88
C GLY A 178 -31.18 8.49 17.72
N THR A 179 -29.90 8.54 17.37
CA THR A 179 -28.86 9.31 18.06
C THR A 179 -28.51 10.57 17.28
N GLU A 180 -28.58 11.75 17.92
CA GLU A 180 -28.58 13.08 17.27
C GLU A 180 -27.52 13.24 16.17
N GLU A 181 -26.31 12.72 16.38
CA GLU A 181 -25.16 12.88 15.46
C GLU A 181 -25.23 12.01 14.20
N TYR A 182 -26.08 10.98 14.17
CA TYR A 182 -26.18 9.98 13.10
C TYR A 182 -27.52 10.00 12.37
N LEU A 183 -28.44 10.89 12.79
CA LEU A 183 -29.77 11.00 12.23
C LEU A 183 -29.76 11.65 10.84
N HIS A 184 -30.58 11.10 9.95
CA HIS A 184 -30.93 11.76 8.68
C HIS A 184 -31.51 13.16 8.93
N PRO A 185 -31.20 14.18 8.10
CA PRO A 185 -31.64 15.57 8.32
C PRO A 185 -33.16 15.71 8.54
N ASP A 186 -33.98 15.06 7.71
CA ASP A 186 -35.44 15.09 7.88
C ASP A 186 -35.90 14.46 9.22
N MET A 187 -35.19 13.44 9.73
CA MET A 187 -35.48 12.84 11.04
C MET A 187 -35.04 13.78 12.15
N TYR A 188 -33.89 14.42 11.99
CA TYR A 188 -33.34 15.39 12.95
C TYR A 188 -34.28 16.58 13.14
N GLU A 189 -34.86 17.14 12.07
CA GLU A 189 -35.80 18.27 12.16
C GLU A 189 -36.99 17.94 13.08
N ARG A 190 -37.55 16.75 12.91
CA ARG A 190 -38.72 16.31 13.68
C ARG A 190 -38.34 15.88 15.09
N ALA A 191 -37.26 15.10 15.23
CA ALA A 191 -36.84 14.49 16.48
C ALA A 191 -36.23 15.49 17.46
N VAL A 192 -35.38 16.37 16.94
CA VAL A 192 -34.53 17.24 17.73
C VAL A 192 -35.06 18.66 17.75
N LEU A 193 -35.49 19.20 16.60
CA LEU A 193 -36.05 20.55 16.53
C LEU A 193 -37.56 20.61 16.81
N ARG A 194 -38.23 19.45 16.94
CA ARG A 194 -39.67 19.31 17.24
C ARG A 194 -40.58 20.09 16.28
N LYS A 195 -40.18 20.24 15.02
CA LYS A 195 -41.01 20.90 13.99
C LYS A 195 -42.00 19.91 13.38
N ALA A 196 -43.23 20.36 13.13
CA ALA A 196 -44.26 19.57 12.48
C ALA A 196 -43.99 19.50 10.97
N HIS A 197 -43.16 18.55 10.54
CA HIS A 197 -42.87 18.32 9.13
C HIS A 197 -43.70 17.12 8.60
N LYS A 198 -44.31 17.29 7.41
CA LYS A 198 -45.18 16.27 6.76
C LYS A 198 -44.41 15.25 5.91
N LYS A 199 -43.06 15.31 5.86
CA LYS A 199 -42.28 14.32 5.14
C LYS A 199 -42.26 12.99 5.89
N SER A 200 -42.31 11.94 5.11
CA SER A 200 -42.47 10.56 5.51
C SER A 200 -41.14 9.85 5.23
N TYR A 201 -40.60 9.11 6.19
CA TYR A 201 -39.26 8.53 6.11
C TYR A 201 -39.30 7.16 5.42
N GLY A 202 -38.38 6.91 4.48
CA GLY A 202 -38.23 5.61 3.82
C GLY A 202 -37.03 4.83 4.35
N VAL A 203 -36.70 3.75 3.64
CA VAL A 203 -35.58 2.84 3.98
C VAL A 203 -34.20 3.53 3.93
N SER A 204 -34.06 4.64 3.19
CA SER A 204 -32.80 5.38 3.00
C SER A 204 -32.22 6.04 4.25
N VAL A 205 -32.99 6.14 5.35
CA VAL A 205 -32.49 6.71 6.61
C VAL A 205 -31.31 5.92 7.19
N ASP A 206 -31.30 4.60 6.99
CA ASP A 206 -30.21 3.75 7.45
C ASP A 206 -28.93 3.99 6.64
N LEU A 207 -29.05 4.31 5.34
CA LEU A 207 -27.90 4.63 4.49
C LEU A 207 -27.17 5.91 4.96
N TRP A 208 -27.91 6.92 5.40
CA TRP A 208 -27.30 8.11 6.01
C TRP A 208 -26.54 7.76 7.30
N SER A 209 -27.19 7.04 8.21
CA SER A 209 -26.56 6.62 9.48
C SER A 209 -25.32 5.74 9.26
N ILE A 210 -25.33 4.88 8.25
CA ILE A 210 -24.18 4.10 7.79
C ILE A 210 -23.08 5.00 7.23
N GLY A 211 -23.43 5.99 6.39
CA GLY A 211 -22.47 6.96 5.86
C GLY A 211 -21.74 7.73 6.95
N VAL A 212 -22.47 8.21 7.95
CA VAL A 212 -21.88 8.88 9.12
C VAL A 212 -20.98 7.92 9.91
N THR A 213 -21.43 6.67 10.07
CA THR A 213 -20.67 5.62 10.77
C THR A 213 -19.36 5.27 10.05
N PHE A 214 -19.39 5.09 8.73
CA PHE A 214 -18.20 4.79 7.93
C PHE A 214 -17.25 5.99 7.88
N TYR A 215 -17.75 7.22 7.77
CA TYR A 215 -16.90 8.41 7.88
C TYR A 215 -16.22 8.47 9.26
N HIS A 216 -16.96 8.22 10.35
CA HIS A 216 -16.42 8.19 11.70
C HIS A 216 -15.37 7.08 11.86
N ALA A 217 -15.63 5.89 11.34
CA ALA A 217 -14.65 4.80 11.36
C ALA A 217 -13.39 5.11 10.54
N ALA A 218 -13.53 5.79 9.39
CA ALA A 218 -12.40 6.15 8.53
C ALA A 218 -11.55 7.30 9.08
N THR A 219 -12.12 8.19 9.89
CA THR A 219 -11.46 9.46 10.28
C THR A 219 -11.32 9.68 11.78
N GLY A 220 -12.00 8.90 12.62
CA GLY A 220 -12.06 9.10 14.07
C GLY A 220 -12.87 10.33 14.49
N SER A 221 -13.54 11.00 13.55
CA SER A 221 -14.33 12.21 13.78
C SER A 221 -15.66 12.16 13.02
N LEU A 222 -16.65 12.90 13.50
CA LEU A 222 -17.94 13.03 12.80
C LEU A 222 -17.80 13.88 11.52
N PRO A 223 -18.56 13.59 10.45
CA PRO A 223 -18.50 14.34 9.19
C PRO A 223 -19.06 15.77 9.32
N PHE A 224 -20.08 15.97 10.15
CA PHE A 224 -20.78 17.25 10.29
C PHE A 224 -20.66 17.74 11.71
N THR A 225 -19.96 18.86 11.91
CA THR A 225 -19.70 19.40 13.24
C THR A 225 -19.87 20.92 13.26
N PRO A 226 -20.90 21.45 13.95
CA PRO A 226 -20.99 22.88 14.20
C PRO A 226 -19.99 23.29 15.27
N PHE A 227 -19.72 24.60 15.37
CA PHE A 227 -18.91 25.14 16.47
C PHE A 227 -19.59 24.80 17.82
N GLU A 228 -18.79 24.44 18.82
CA GLU A 228 -19.21 23.87 20.13
C GLU A 228 -19.82 22.47 20.10
N GLY A 229 -20.01 21.87 18.92
CA GLY A 229 -20.43 20.49 18.75
C GLY A 229 -21.94 20.29 18.53
N PRO A 230 -22.33 19.13 17.95
CA PRO A 230 -23.65 18.88 17.38
C PRO A 230 -24.80 18.97 18.38
N ARG A 231 -24.57 18.55 19.64
CA ARG A 231 -25.59 18.58 20.71
C ARG A 231 -25.86 19.98 21.25
N ARG A 232 -24.87 20.87 21.22
CA ARG A 232 -24.98 22.24 21.74
C ARG A 232 -25.59 23.18 20.69
N ASN A 233 -25.12 23.07 19.45
CA ASN A 233 -25.55 23.94 18.36
C ASN A 233 -26.46 23.20 17.36
N LYS A 234 -27.65 22.81 17.85
CA LYS A 234 -28.64 22.03 17.09
C LYS A 234 -29.14 22.73 15.82
N PRO A 235 -29.40 24.06 15.80
CA PRO A 235 -29.83 24.75 14.59
C PRO A 235 -28.77 24.72 13.49
N THR A 236 -27.49 24.93 13.85
CA THR A 236 -26.40 24.89 12.87
C THR A 236 -26.13 23.47 12.39
N MET A 237 -26.26 22.45 13.26
CA MET A 237 -26.18 21.05 12.84
C MET A 237 -27.23 20.72 11.76
N PHE A 238 -28.48 21.16 11.96
CA PHE A 238 -29.52 21.00 10.95
C PHE A 238 -29.16 21.72 9.65
N LYS A 239 -28.72 23.00 9.75
CA LYS A 239 -28.27 23.78 8.59
C LYS A 239 -27.16 23.07 7.80
N ILE A 240 -26.11 22.57 8.48
CA ILE A 240 -24.99 21.84 7.85
C ILE A 240 -25.49 20.59 7.13
N THR A 241 -26.44 19.86 7.72
CA THR A 241 -26.89 18.60 7.12
C THR A 241 -27.88 18.79 5.97
N THR A 242 -28.65 19.89 5.96
CA THR A 242 -29.63 20.19 4.88
C THR A 242 -29.09 21.06 3.75
N GLU A 243 -28.22 22.02 4.03
CA GLU A 243 -27.66 22.95 3.02
C GLU A 243 -26.33 22.44 2.43
N LYS A 244 -26.02 21.16 2.66
CA LYS A 244 -24.80 20.52 2.20
C LYS A 244 -24.72 20.55 0.65
N PRO A 245 -23.60 21.01 0.08
CA PRO A 245 -23.37 20.90 -1.37
C PRO A 245 -23.36 19.44 -1.85
N MET A 246 -23.76 19.24 -3.12
CA MET A 246 -23.69 17.94 -3.77
C MET A 246 -22.26 17.41 -3.76
N GLY A 247 -22.09 16.14 -3.37
CA GLY A 247 -20.79 15.48 -3.31
C GLY A 247 -19.94 15.78 -2.08
N ALA A 248 -20.29 16.79 -1.26
CA ALA A 248 -19.59 17.03 -0.01
C ALA A 248 -19.88 15.90 0.98
N ILE A 249 -18.82 15.40 1.62
CA ILE A 249 -18.88 14.29 2.60
C ILE A 249 -18.66 14.75 4.04
N ALA A 250 -18.24 16.00 4.23
CA ALA A 250 -18.05 16.61 5.54
C ALA A 250 -18.30 18.13 5.50
N GLY A 251 -18.70 18.69 6.64
CA GLY A 251 -18.96 20.12 6.85
C GLY A 251 -18.63 20.51 8.29
N ILE A 252 -17.61 21.35 8.46
CA ILE A 252 -17.08 21.71 9.80
C ILE A 252 -17.16 23.23 9.98
N GLN A 253 -17.76 23.69 11.06
CA GLN A 253 -17.71 25.09 11.47
C GLN A 253 -16.66 25.26 12.58
N ARG A 254 -15.57 25.97 12.28
CA ARG A 254 -14.42 26.10 13.18
C ARG A 254 -14.54 27.19 14.23
N VAL A 255 -15.31 28.22 13.94
CA VAL A 255 -15.48 29.40 14.79
C VAL A 255 -16.95 29.75 14.94
N GLU A 256 -17.30 30.38 16.05
CA GLU A 256 -18.67 30.80 16.34
C GLU A 256 -19.21 31.70 15.21
N SER A 257 -20.39 31.37 14.70
CA SER A 257 -21.05 32.08 13.59
C SER A 257 -20.20 32.22 12.31
N GLY A 258 -19.12 31.44 12.16
CA GLY A 258 -18.29 31.42 10.96
C GLY A 258 -18.88 30.61 9.80
N PRO A 259 -18.21 30.61 8.63
CA PRO A 259 -18.59 29.78 7.50
C PRO A 259 -18.44 28.28 7.81
N ILE A 260 -19.13 27.45 7.02
CA ILE A 260 -18.99 26.00 7.07
C ILE A 260 -17.93 25.60 6.04
N ASP A 261 -16.87 24.94 6.51
CA ASP A 261 -15.83 24.37 5.66
C ASP A 261 -16.31 23.03 5.09
N TRP A 262 -16.68 23.01 3.82
CA TRP A 262 -17.09 21.80 3.12
C TRP A 262 -15.90 21.03 2.58
N SER A 263 -15.90 19.70 2.73
CA SER A 263 -14.89 18.81 2.16
C SER A 263 -15.51 17.73 1.28
N TYR A 264 -14.81 17.45 0.17
CA TYR A 264 -15.12 16.40 -0.81
C TYR A 264 -14.15 15.22 -0.73
N HIS A 265 -13.20 15.29 0.21
CA HIS A 265 -12.16 14.30 0.42
C HIS A 265 -12.02 13.97 1.90
N LEU A 266 -11.55 12.76 2.18
CA LEU A 266 -11.17 12.38 3.54
C LEU A 266 -9.95 13.21 4.00
N PRO A 267 -9.86 13.56 5.29
CA PRO A 267 -8.78 14.40 5.81
C PRO A 267 -7.41 13.74 5.61
N HIS A 268 -6.36 14.56 5.51
CA HIS A 268 -4.98 14.07 5.35
C HIS A 268 -4.50 13.20 6.52
N SER A 269 -5.11 13.34 7.70
CA SER A 269 -4.85 12.51 8.88
C SER A 269 -5.45 11.10 8.81
N CYS A 270 -6.37 10.86 7.86
CA CYS A 270 -7.01 9.56 7.64
C CYS A 270 -6.00 8.50 7.23
N GLN A 271 -6.05 7.36 7.93
CA GLN A 271 -5.12 6.25 7.77
C GLN A 271 -5.31 5.44 6.48
N LEU A 272 -6.46 5.57 5.80
CA LEU A 272 -6.75 4.84 4.59
C LEU A 272 -5.81 5.26 3.44
N SER A 273 -5.38 4.29 2.65
CA SER A 273 -4.60 4.45 1.44
C SER A 273 -5.34 5.27 0.40
N GLN A 274 -4.59 5.94 -0.48
CA GLN A 274 -5.20 6.72 -1.56
C GLN A 274 -6.09 5.85 -2.46
N GLY A 275 -5.68 4.61 -2.74
CA GLY A 275 -6.48 3.68 -3.54
C GLY A 275 -7.84 3.38 -2.91
N LEU A 276 -7.90 3.11 -1.59
CA LEU A 276 -9.19 2.89 -0.93
C LEU A 276 -10.02 4.18 -0.82
N LYS A 277 -9.38 5.33 -0.58
CA LYS A 277 -10.05 6.64 -0.54
C LYS A 277 -10.79 6.92 -1.85
N VAL A 278 -10.19 6.64 -3.00
CA VAL A 278 -10.81 6.83 -4.33
C VAL A 278 -12.07 5.98 -4.50
N GLN A 279 -12.10 4.78 -3.92
CA GLN A 279 -13.28 3.91 -3.99
C GLN A 279 -14.37 4.30 -2.97
N LEU A 280 -13.98 4.68 -1.75
CA LEU A 280 -14.91 4.94 -0.65
C LEU A 280 -15.61 6.30 -0.74
N VAL A 281 -14.91 7.35 -1.18
CA VAL A 281 -15.45 8.72 -1.22
C VAL A 281 -16.73 8.84 -2.07
N PRO A 282 -16.81 8.25 -3.28
CA PRO A 282 -18.06 8.23 -4.05
C PRO A 282 -19.23 7.56 -3.32
N VAL A 283 -18.97 6.45 -2.60
CA VAL A 283 -20.00 5.77 -1.80
C VAL A 283 -20.49 6.69 -0.69
N LEU A 284 -19.59 7.31 0.07
CA LEU A 284 -19.95 8.27 1.12
C LEU A 284 -20.75 9.45 0.57
N ALA A 285 -20.34 10.01 -0.56
CA ALA A 285 -21.03 11.11 -1.22
C ALA A 285 -22.46 10.73 -1.66
N GLY A 286 -22.66 9.50 -2.13
CA GLY A 286 -23.96 9.00 -2.57
C GLY A 286 -24.95 8.69 -1.44
N ILE A 287 -24.47 8.20 -0.30
CA ILE A 287 -25.33 7.85 0.85
C ILE A 287 -25.46 8.97 1.89
N LEU A 288 -24.52 9.92 1.93
CA LEU A 288 -24.65 11.17 2.67
C LEU A 288 -25.32 12.23 1.79
N GLU A 289 -26.48 11.93 1.24
CA GLU A 289 -27.27 12.87 0.44
C GLU A 289 -28.63 13.09 1.11
N ALA A 290 -28.97 14.36 1.35
CA ALA A 290 -30.18 14.76 2.06
C ALA A 290 -31.40 14.77 1.12
N ASP A 291 -31.17 14.99 -0.17
CA ASP A 291 -32.21 14.94 -1.20
C ASP A 291 -32.53 13.47 -1.57
N GLN A 292 -33.75 13.03 -1.25
CA GLN A 292 -34.19 11.65 -1.48
C GLN A 292 -34.18 11.25 -2.96
N GLU A 293 -34.32 12.19 -3.90
CA GLU A 293 -34.29 11.87 -5.34
C GLU A 293 -32.87 11.62 -5.86
N ARG A 294 -31.87 12.13 -5.14
CA ARG A 294 -30.44 12.05 -5.52
C ARG A 294 -29.67 11.03 -4.69
N CYS A 295 -30.21 10.68 -3.52
CA CYS A 295 -29.65 9.68 -2.63
C CYS A 295 -29.56 8.31 -3.30
N TRP A 296 -28.48 7.59 -3.03
CA TRP A 296 -28.36 6.20 -3.50
C TRP A 296 -29.43 5.31 -2.89
N GLY A 297 -29.94 4.38 -3.71
CA GLY A 297 -30.73 3.25 -3.22
C GLY A 297 -29.84 2.14 -2.65
N PHE A 298 -30.46 1.18 -1.96
CA PHE A 298 -29.74 0.03 -1.40
C PHE A 298 -29.02 -0.81 -2.46
N ASP A 299 -29.60 -1.01 -3.65
CA ASP A 299 -28.95 -1.80 -4.70
C ASP A 299 -27.64 -1.17 -5.19
N GLN A 300 -27.63 0.16 -5.36
CA GLN A 300 -26.42 0.90 -5.73
C GLN A 300 -25.38 0.81 -4.61
N PHE A 301 -25.80 1.00 -3.35
CA PHE A 301 -24.93 0.88 -2.19
C PHE A 301 -24.31 -0.52 -2.07
N PHE A 302 -25.11 -1.59 -2.16
CA PHE A 302 -24.61 -2.97 -2.07
C PHE A 302 -23.72 -3.33 -3.25
N THR A 303 -24.06 -2.90 -4.47
CA THR A 303 -23.22 -3.12 -5.65
C THR A 303 -21.86 -2.46 -5.49
N ALA A 304 -21.83 -1.17 -5.13
CA ALA A 304 -20.59 -0.42 -4.98
C ALA A 304 -19.73 -0.95 -3.83
N THR A 305 -20.32 -1.24 -2.66
CA THR A 305 -19.56 -1.76 -1.52
C THR A 305 -19.06 -3.20 -1.75
N THR A 306 -19.84 -4.03 -2.44
CA THR A 306 -19.40 -5.37 -2.84
C THR A 306 -18.26 -5.31 -3.84
N ASP A 307 -18.30 -4.38 -4.81
CA ASP A 307 -17.18 -4.15 -5.74
C ASP A 307 -15.89 -3.80 -4.99
N ILE A 308 -15.95 -2.91 -3.99
CA ILE A 308 -14.81 -2.56 -3.14
C ILE A 308 -14.25 -3.79 -2.43
N LEU A 309 -15.13 -4.61 -1.84
CA LEU A 309 -14.74 -5.78 -1.04
C LEU A 309 -14.21 -6.95 -1.90
N GLN A 310 -14.52 -6.98 -3.19
CA GLN A 310 -14.03 -8.01 -4.13
C GLN A 310 -12.66 -7.66 -4.75
N ARG A 311 -12.24 -6.40 -4.64
CA ARG A 311 -10.91 -5.96 -5.10
C ARG A 311 -9.83 -6.45 -4.14
N GLN A 312 -8.70 -6.86 -4.70
CA GLN A 312 -7.49 -7.18 -3.93
C GLN A 312 -6.51 -6.00 -3.93
N PRO A 313 -5.84 -5.73 -2.80
CA PRO A 313 -4.80 -4.72 -2.73
C PRO A 313 -3.49 -5.22 -3.34
N VAL A 314 -2.92 -4.45 -4.26
CA VAL A 314 -1.55 -4.62 -4.76
C VAL A 314 -0.71 -3.46 -4.23
N HIS A 315 0.30 -3.78 -3.42
CA HIS A 315 1.16 -2.79 -2.77
C HIS A 315 2.36 -2.45 -3.66
N LEU A 316 2.58 -1.16 -3.88
CA LEU A 316 3.71 -0.65 -4.65
C LEU A 316 4.49 0.40 -3.87
N PHE A 317 5.76 0.54 -4.21
CA PHE A 317 6.60 1.64 -3.78
C PHE A 317 7.25 2.29 -5.01
N CYS A 318 6.89 3.53 -5.31
CA CYS A 318 7.51 4.31 -6.38
C CYS A 318 8.83 4.87 -5.90
N LEU A 319 9.93 4.39 -6.50
CA LEU A 319 11.28 4.63 -6.01
C LEU A 319 11.70 6.10 -6.16
N GLN A 320 11.44 6.70 -7.31
CA GLN A 320 11.79 8.10 -7.59
C GLN A 320 10.90 9.10 -6.84
N GLN A 321 9.62 8.77 -6.65
CA GLN A 321 8.70 9.61 -5.89
C GLN A 321 8.84 9.43 -4.37
N ALA A 322 9.49 8.36 -3.91
CA ALA A 322 9.58 7.94 -2.51
C ALA A 322 8.20 7.78 -1.83
N MET A 323 7.25 7.21 -2.57
CA MET A 323 5.85 7.08 -2.16
C MET A 323 5.34 5.65 -2.29
N ALA A 324 4.63 5.19 -1.26
CA ALA A 324 3.89 3.95 -1.29
C ALA A 324 2.49 4.16 -1.89
N HIS A 325 2.04 3.20 -2.70
CA HIS A 325 0.72 3.15 -3.30
C HIS A 325 0.06 1.80 -3.03
N CYS A 326 -1.27 1.79 -2.98
CA CYS A 326 -2.06 0.56 -2.85
C CYS A 326 -3.14 0.59 -3.93
N ILE A 327 -3.05 -0.32 -4.88
CA ILE A 327 -3.97 -0.40 -6.02
C ILE A 327 -5.03 -1.47 -5.71
N TYR A 328 -6.29 -1.05 -5.64
CA TYR A 328 -7.43 -1.95 -5.44
C TYR A 328 -7.99 -2.38 -6.79
N ILE A 329 -7.75 -3.64 -7.16
CA ILE A 329 -8.06 -4.16 -8.49
C ILE A 329 -8.67 -5.57 -8.39
N HIS A 330 -9.54 -5.94 -9.32
CA HIS A 330 -10.14 -7.27 -9.32
C HIS A 330 -9.14 -8.34 -9.78
N HIS A 331 -9.23 -9.53 -9.20
CA HIS A 331 -8.35 -10.65 -9.54
C HIS A 331 -8.45 -11.10 -11.01
N TYR A 332 -9.60 -10.89 -11.65
CA TYR A 332 -9.86 -11.23 -13.04
C TYR A 332 -9.52 -10.11 -14.04
N ASN A 333 -9.11 -8.92 -13.57
CA ASN A 333 -8.61 -7.88 -14.45
C ASN A 333 -7.29 -8.31 -15.09
N THR A 334 -6.96 -7.65 -16.20
CA THR A 334 -5.68 -7.86 -16.88
C THR A 334 -4.60 -6.94 -16.31
N VAL A 335 -3.34 -7.29 -16.54
CA VAL A 335 -2.20 -6.43 -16.17
C VAL A 335 -2.24 -5.09 -16.90
N SER A 336 -2.78 -5.02 -18.12
CA SER A 336 -3.00 -3.72 -18.79
C SER A 336 -3.86 -2.75 -17.97
N VAL A 337 -4.98 -3.24 -17.40
CA VAL A 337 -5.83 -2.45 -16.51
C VAL A 337 -5.08 -2.05 -15.24
N PHE A 338 -4.25 -2.95 -14.71
CA PHE A 338 -3.39 -2.63 -13.56
C PHE A 338 -2.42 -1.47 -13.84
N PHE A 339 -1.77 -1.46 -15.00
CA PHE A 339 -0.85 -0.39 -15.38
C PHE A 339 -1.56 0.94 -15.65
N GLU A 340 -2.78 0.91 -16.19
CA GLU A 340 -3.63 2.11 -16.36
C GLU A 340 -4.03 2.71 -15.00
N GLU A 341 -4.46 1.87 -14.06
CA GLU A 341 -4.80 2.31 -12.69
C GLU A 341 -3.55 2.85 -11.97
N LEU A 342 -2.41 2.20 -12.16
CA LEU A 342 -1.14 2.69 -11.64
C LEU A 342 -0.76 4.05 -12.23
N ALA A 343 -0.98 4.27 -13.53
CA ALA A 343 -0.74 5.55 -14.20
C ALA A 343 -1.65 6.65 -13.63
N SER A 344 -2.93 6.34 -13.41
CA SER A 344 -3.90 7.25 -12.81
C SER A 344 -3.47 7.73 -11.42
N GLN A 345 -2.96 6.83 -10.58
CA GLN A 345 -2.59 7.15 -9.20
C GLN A 345 -1.18 7.72 -9.02
N THR A 346 -0.24 7.39 -9.91
CA THR A 346 1.17 7.83 -9.81
C THR A 346 1.52 8.98 -10.75
N GLY A 347 0.71 9.20 -11.80
CA GLY A 347 1.03 10.11 -12.90
C GLY A 347 2.12 9.60 -13.86
N ILE A 348 2.61 8.36 -13.68
CA ILE A 348 3.64 7.75 -14.55
C ILE A 348 2.95 7.06 -15.72
N ALA A 349 3.22 7.51 -16.95
CA ALA A 349 2.66 6.88 -18.15
C ALA A 349 3.07 5.40 -18.27
N VAL A 350 2.16 4.55 -18.76
CA VAL A 350 2.33 3.08 -18.85
C VAL A 350 3.68 2.67 -19.45
N GLN A 351 4.10 3.34 -20.53
CA GLN A 351 5.36 3.06 -21.23
C GLN A 351 6.64 3.34 -20.41
N HIS A 352 6.54 4.10 -19.32
CA HIS A 352 7.66 4.45 -18.44
C HIS A 352 7.66 3.62 -17.15
N GLN A 353 6.73 2.67 -16.99
CA GLN A 353 6.59 1.87 -15.77
C GLN A 353 7.44 0.59 -15.89
N ARG A 354 8.52 0.49 -15.11
CA ARG A 354 9.30 -0.75 -14.93
C ARG A 354 9.12 -1.27 -13.51
N LEU A 355 8.75 -2.54 -13.35
CA LEU A 355 8.47 -3.14 -12.05
C LEU A 355 9.61 -4.09 -11.64
N LEU A 356 9.99 -4.01 -10.36
CA LEU A 356 10.84 -5.00 -9.71
C LEU A 356 10.08 -5.70 -8.60
N TYR A 357 10.40 -6.97 -8.36
CA TYR A 357 9.94 -7.73 -7.20
C TYR A 357 11.11 -8.51 -6.60
N LEU A 358 11.31 -8.36 -5.28
CA LEU A 358 12.40 -9.00 -4.55
C LEU A 358 13.79 -8.79 -5.19
N GLY A 359 14.01 -7.62 -5.77
CA GLY A 359 15.28 -7.22 -6.39
C GLY A 359 15.49 -7.69 -7.83
N HIS A 360 14.48 -8.31 -8.45
CA HIS A 360 14.52 -8.78 -9.83
C HIS A 360 13.51 -8.05 -10.71
N ASP A 361 13.82 -7.89 -12.00
CA ASP A 361 12.85 -7.42 -12.98
C ASP A 361 11.61 -8.32 -13.01
N LEU A 362 10.43 -7.70 -13.03
CA LEU A 362 9.15 -8.37 -13.17
C LEU A 362 8.53 -7.96 -14.52
N PRO A 363 8.94 -8.59 -15.63
CA PRO A 363 8.28 -8.39 -16.91
C PRO A 363 6.87 -8.98 -16.83
N LEU A 364 5.87 -8.20 -17.21
CA LEU A 364 4.48 -8.64 -17.23
C LEU A 364 3.88 -8.41 -18.61
N GLU A 365 3.21 -9.44 -19.13
CA GLU A 365 2.45 -9.32 -20.37
C GLU A 365 1.08 -8.70 -20.08
N GLY A 366 0.64 -7.76 -20.92
CA GLY A 366 -0.63 -7.04 -20.71
C GLY A 366 -1.87 -7.95 -20.61
N SER A 367 -1.86 -9.10 -21.31
CA SER A 367 -2.93 -10.10 -21.31
C SER A 367 -3.00 -10.94 -20.02
N MET A 368 -1.95 -10.97 -19.20
CA MET A 368 -1.93 -11.73 -17.94
C MET A 368 -3.00 -11.23 -16.99
N LYS A 369 -3.52 -12.13 -16.16
CA LYS A 369 -4.49 -11.79 -15.11
C LYS A 369 -3.79 -11.35 -13.83
N VAL A 370 -4.38 -10.38 -13.14
CA VAL A 370 -3.84 -9.81 -11.88
C VAL A 370 -3.70 -10.87 -10.78
N VAL A 371 -4.54 -11.91 -10.77
CA VAL A 371 -4.40 -13.06 -9.84
C VAL A 371 -3.03 -13.75 -9.93
N ASN A 372 -2.33 -13.63 -11.07
CA ASN A 372 -1.01 -14.21 -11.27
C ASN A 372 0.13 -13.28 -10.80
N LEU A 373 -0.18 -12.08 -10.30
CA LEU A 373 0.84 -11.21 -9.70
C LEU A 373 1.37 -11.83 -8.41
N PRO A 374 2.63 -11.54 -8.05
CA PRO A 374 3.17 -11.98 -6.77
C PRO A 374 2.38 -11.37 -5.61
N ARG A 375 2.36 -12.07 -4.48
CA ARG A 375 1.76 -11.53 -3.25
C ARG A 375 2.60 -10.37 -2.73
N THR A 376 1.94 -9.29 -2.37
CA THR A 376 2.57 -8.04 -1.92
C THR A 376 2.06 -7.62 -0.55
N SER A 377 2.87 -6.85 0.17
CA SER A 377 2.50 -6.22 1.44
C SER A 377 3.17 -4.85 1.56
N HIS A 378 2.85 -4.09 2.60
CA HIS A 378 3.52 -2.81 2.87
C HIS A 378 5.04 -2.93 3.08
N THR A 379 5.54 -4.08 3.54
CA THR A 379 6.97 -4.35 3.76
C THR A 379 7.63 -5.09 2.59
N GLN A 380 6.83 -5.71 1.73
CA GLN A 380 7.28 -6.40 0.52
C GLN A 380 6.43 -5.97 -0.69
N PRO A 381 6.51 -4.69 -1.10
CA PRO A 381 5.77 -4.18 -2.25
C PRO A 381 6.45 -4.53 -3.58
N LEU A 382 5.74 -4.32 -4.69
CA LEU A 382 6.40 -4.13 -5.99
C LEU A 382 7.14 -2.79 -5.99
N ILE A 383 8.38 -2.77 -6.47
CA ILE A 383 9.10 -1.51 -6.66
C ILE A 383 8.81 -1.00 -8.07
N LEU A 384 8.28 0.22 -8.16
CA LEU A 384 8.02 0.90 -9.43
C LEU A 384 9.15 1.88 -9.73
N LEU A 385 9.79 1.70 -10.87
CA LEU A 385 10.75 2.62 -11.47
C LEU A 385 10.04 3.45 -12.55
N ASN A 386 10.22 4.77 -12.51
CA ASN A 386 9.88 5.69 -13.60
C ASN A 386 11.08 5.83 -14.55
N CYS A 387 10.94 5.40 -15.80
CA CYS A 387 11.94 5.58 -16.85
C CYS A 387 11.77 6.87 -17.67
N GLY A 388 10.81 7.73 -17.31
CA GLY A 388 10.56 9.03 -17.95
C GLY A 388 11.11 10.24 -17.15
N PRO A 389 10.96 11.47 -17.68
CA PRO A 389 11.41 12.69 -17.01
C PRO A 389 10.70 12.92 -15.67
N GLU A 390 11.45 13.32 -14.64
CA GLU A 390 10.94 13.47 -13.28
C GLU A 390 10.02 14.69 -13.13
N ALA A 391 8.87 14.50 -12.47
CA ALA A 391 8.08 15.59 -11.92
C ALA A 391 8.51 15.84 -10.47
N ASN A 392 8.71 17.11 -10.10
CA ASN A 392 9.05 17.50 -8.74
C ASN A 392 7.97 17.04 -7.74
N SER A 393 8.26 16.00 -6.95
CA SER A 393 7.38 15.58 -5.87
C SER A 393 7.66 16.37 -4.59
N SER A 394 6.61 16.93 -3.99
CA SER A 394 6.67 17.47 -2.64
C SER A 394 6.82 16.33 -1.62
N PRO A 395 7.45 16.56 -0.46
CA PRO A 395 7.56 15.54 0.56
C PRO A 395 6.15 15.07 0.99
N PRO A 396 5.87 13.76 1.03
CA PRO A 396 4.51 13.24 1.21
C PRO A 396 3.97 13.42 2.64
N PHE A 397 4.80 13.87 3.59
CA PHE A 397 4.46 13.91 5.01
C PHE A 397 4.31 15.33 5.53
N ARG A 398 3.18 15.58 6.19
CA ARG A 398 2.92 16.80 6.96
C ARG A 398 3.08 16.49 8.45
N GLU A 399 3.64 17.45 9.19
CA GLU A 399 3.70 17.32 10.64
C GLU A 399 2.27 17.36 11.22
N PRO A 400 1.92 16.46 12.16
CA PRO A 400 0.65 16.50 12.86
C PRO A 400 0.35 17.84 13.53
N GLU A 401 -0.89 18.32 13.38
CA GLU A 401 -1.37 19.51 14.08
C GLU A 401 -1.51 19.21 15.58
N THR A 402 -0.99 20.10 16.43
CA THR A 402 -1.07 19.92 17.88
C THR A 402 -1.86 21.05 18.53
N PRO A 403 -2.84 20.76 19.40
CA PRO A 403 -3.56 21.78 20.15
C PRO A 403 -2.63 22.52 21.11
N VAL A 404 -3.03 23.74 21.50
CA VAL A 404 -2.34 24.55 22.51
C VAL A 404 -2.64 24.00 23.91
N ILE A 405 -1.62 23.91 24.76
CA ILE A 405 -1.77 23.47 26.15
C ILE A 405 -2.63 24.49 26.91
N PRO A 406 -3.67 24.07 27.66
CA PRO A 406 -4.47 24.96 28.50
C PRO A 406 -3.58 25.72 29.50
N ALA A 407 -3.65 27.06 29.48
CA ALA A 407 -2.80 27.89 30.34
C ALA A 407 -3.18 27.83 31.82
N ARG A 408 -4.47 27.66 32.13
CA ARG A 408 -4.99 27.57 33.50
C ARG A 408 -5.10 26.12 33.94
N PHE A 409 -4.96 25.89 35.25
CA PHE A 409 -5.27 24.60 35.86
C PHE A 409 -6.78 24.35 35.80
N ASP A 410 -7.19 23.28 35.14
CA ASP A 410 -8.58 22.83 35.08
C ASP A 410 -8.60 21.34 34.72
N VAL A 411 -9.08 20.50 35.65
CA VAL A 411 -9.04 19.04 35.53
C VAL A 411 -9.75 18.55 34.26
N MET A 412 -10.86 19.17 33.87
CA MET A 412 -11.63 18.78 32.69
C MET A 412 -10.94 19.20 31.39
N ALA A 413 -10.44 20.43 31.32
CA ALA A 413 -9.70 20.93 30.18
C ALA A 413 -8.39 20.17 29.98
N ASP A 414 -7.68 19.88 31.07
CA ASP A 414 -6.41 19.14 31.06
C ASP A 414 -6.62 17.67 30.65
N TYR A 415 -7.69 17.02 31.15
CA TYR A 415 -8.10 15.71 30.67
C TYR A 415 -8.42 15.72 29.17
N ASN A 416 -9.27 16.62 28.70
CA ASN A 416 -9.66 16.69 27.28
C ASN A 416 -8.45 16.97 26.39
N PHE A 417 -7.56 17.88 26.81
CA PHE A 417 -6.30 18.15 26.13
C PHE A 417 -5.42 16.90 26.05
N SER A 418 -5.20 16.21 27.18
CA SER A 418 -4.39 15.00 27.21
C SER A 418 -4.95 13.89 26.32
N LYS A 419 -6.28 13.72 26.26
CA LYS A 419 -6.94 12.75 25.36
C LYS A 419 -6.57 13.01 23.90
N THR A 420 -6.71 14.26 23.46
CA THR A 420 -6.36 14.67 22.09
C THR A 420 -4.88 14.48 21.81
N ILE A 421 -4.01 14.86 22.77
CA ILE A 421 -2.56 14.73 22.61
C ILE A 421 -2.11 13.28 22.49
N VAL A 422 -2.66 12.34 23.27
CA VAL A 422 -2.30 10.93 23.13
C VAL A 422 -2.60 10.45 21.70
N GLY A 423 -3.76 10.82 21.15
CA GLY A 423 -4.09 10.52 19.75
C GLY A 423 -3.11 11.13 18.75
N VAL A 424 -2.75 12.40 18.91
CA VAL A 424 -1.74 13.08 18.08
C VAL A 424 -0.38 12.40 18.17
N VAL A 425 0.02 11.93 19.35
CA VAL A 425 1.27 11.19 19.55
C VAL A 425 1.25 9.84 18.83
N HIS A 426 0.13 9.10 18.85
CA HIS A 426 -0.01 7.91 18.01
C HIS A 426 0.12 8.23 16.52
N GLN A 427 -0.41 9.37 16.06
CA GLN A 427 -0.22 9.83 14.69
C GLN A 427 1.26 10.10 14.36
N TYR A 428 1.99 10.79 15.23
CA TYR A 428 3.45 10.96 15.09
C TYR A 428 4.16 9.61 14.96
N LEU A 429 3.83 8.65 15.82
CA LEU A 429 4.46 7.34 15.80
C LEU A 429 4.16 6.56 14.52
N ARG A 430 2.92 6.61 14.01
CA ARG A 430 2.55 6.01 12.73
C ARG A 430 3.36 6.60 11.57
N ILE A 431 3.47 7.93 11.51
CA ILE A 431 4.24 8.61 10.46
C ILE A 431 5.72 8.21 10.55
N VAL A 432 6.30 8.13 11.74
CA VAL A 432 7.71 7.76 11.89
C VAL A 432 7.98 6.30 11.53
N LYS A 433 7.07 5.38 11.89
CA LYS A 433 7.15 3.99 11.43
C LYS A 433 7.07 3.91 9.90
N LEU A 434 6.17 4.66 9.29
CA LEU A 434 6.04 4.73 7.84
C LEU A 434 7.29 5.33 7.16
N LEU A 435 7.85 6.41 7.70
CA LEU A 435 9.11 7.01 7.25
C LEU A 435 10.28 6.03 7.36
N HIS A 436 10.33 5.24 8.43
CA HIS A 436 11.34 4.21 8.62
C HIS A 436 11.24 3.15 7.51
N THR A 437 10.05 2.57 7.30
CA THR A 437 9.81 1.61 6.22
C THR A 437 10.11 2.20 4.83
N HIS A 438 9.75 3.46 4.58
CA HIS A 438 10.08 4.12 3.31
C HIS A 438 11.60 4.25 3.12
N ARG A 439 12.39 4.52 4.17
CA ARG A 439 13.86 4.54 4.08
C ARG A 439 14.41 3.16 3.77
N GLU A 440 13.88 2.10 4.40
CA GLU A 440 14.26 0.72 4.10
C GLU A 440 13.99 0.39 2.63
N LEU A 441 12.77 0.67 2.15
CA LEU A 441 12.35 0.41 0.77
C LEU A 441 13.14 1.24 -0.25
N LEU A 442 13.46 2.51 0.04
CA LEU A 442 14.34 3.33 -0.80
C LEU A 442 15.72 2.68 -0.92
N LEU A 443 16.36 2.40 0.21
CA LEU A 443 17.72 1.87 0.22
C LEU A 443 17.78 0.49 -0.45
N GLN A 444 16.81 -0.39 -0.18
CA GLN A 444 16.72 -1.70 -0.82
C GLN A 444 16.39 -1.60 -2.31
N GLY A 445 15.50 -0.69 -2.69
CA GLY A 445 15.10 -0.46 -4.08
C GLY A 445 16.26 0.08 -4.94
N TYR A 446 17.00 1.08 -4.44
CA TYR A 446 18.19 1.60 -5.13
C TYR A 446 19.32 0.56 -5.16
N TYR A 447 19.53 -0.20 -4.09
CA TYR A 447 20.48 -1.33 -4.13
C TYR A 447 20.10 -2.33 -5.23
N SER A 448 18.83 -2.72 -5.30
CA SER A 448 18.34 -3.63 -6.34
C SER A 448 18.55 -3.05 -7.75
N TYR A 449 18.25 -1.77 -7.93
CA TYR A 449 18.44 -1.10 -9.21
C TYR A 449 19.93 -1.05 -9.61
N MET A 450 20.84 -0.76 -8.67
CA MET A 450 22.28 -0.83 -8.91
C MET A 450 22.73 -2.25 -9.29
N MET A 451 22.17 -3.29 -8.65
CA MET A 451 22.51 -4.69 -8.95
C MET A 451 22.00 -5.14 -10.32
N VAL A 452 20.84 -4.64 -10.76
CA VAL A 452 20.33 -4.85 -12.13
C VAL A 452 21.29 -4.22 -13.15
N LEU A 453 21.66 -2.95 -12.98
CA LEU A 453 22.59 -2.29 -13.90
C LEU A 453 23.99 -2.92 -13.88
N ARG A 454 24.46 -3.39 -12.72
CA ARG A 454 25.73 -4.12 -12.63
C ARG A 454 25.71 -5.39 -13.48
N ARG A 455 24.58 -6.11 -13.48
CA ARG A 455 24.38 -7.29 -14.34
C ARG A 455 24.39 -6.90 -15.82
N GLU A 456 23.64 -5.87 -16.20
CA GLU A 456 23.61 -5.36 -17.59
C GLU A 456 25.01 -4.94 -18.08
N CYS A 457 25.80 -4.23 -17.25
CA CYS A 457 27.21 -3.94 -17.53
C CYS A 457 28.06 -5.21 -17.70
N GLY A 458 27.82 -6.21 -16.83
CA GLY A 458 28.51 -7.50 -16.87
C GLY A 458 28.20 -8.31 -18.12
N GLU A 459 27.00 -8.19 -18.69
CA GLU A 459 26.57 -8.83 -19.94
C GLU A 459 27.08 -8.07 -21.18
N ALA A 460 27.17 -6.74 -21.10
CA ALA A 460 27.65 -5.90 -22.18
C ALA A 460 29.14 -6.15 -22.51
N MET A 461 29.98 -6.40 -21.50
CA MET A 461 31.43 -6.64 -21.70
C MET A 461 31.73 -7.87 -22.58
N PRO A 462 31.18 -9.08 -22.30
CA PRO A 462 31.27 -10.22 -23.21
C PRO A 462 30.73 -9.94 -24.61
N SER A 463 29.63 -9.19 -24.73
CA SER A 463 29.07 -8.80 -26.03
C SER A 463 30.05 -7.96 -26.85
N ILE A 464 30.74 -7.00 -26.23
CA ILE A 464 31.80 -6.22 -26.89
C ILE A 464 32.94 -7.13 -27.35
N GLY A 465 33.37 -8.06 -26.50
CA GLY A 465 34.41 -9.03 -26.86
C GLY A 465 34.01 -9.86 -28.09
N MET A 466 32.79 -10.39 -28.10
CA MET A 466 32.26 -11.16 -29.22
C MET A 466 32.17 -10.34 -30.52
N ILE A 467 31.67 -9.10 -30.44
CA ILE A 467 31.60 -8.18 -31.59
C ILE A 467 33.00 -7.89 -32.13
N THR A 468 33.97 -7.64 -31.24
CA THR A 468 35.38 -7.38 -31.62
C THR A 468 35.95 -8.56 -32.41
N ILE A 469 35.76 -9.79 -31.91
CA ILE A 469 36.25 -11.01 -32.56
C ILE A 469 35.59 -11.20 -33.94
N ARG A 470 34.26 -11.06 -34.02
CA ARG A 470 33.53 -11.21 -35.29
C ARG A 470 33.90 -10.14 -36.31
N LEU A 471 34.05 -8.87 -35.88
CA LEU A 471 34.53 -7.78 -36.71
C LEU A 471 35.93 -8.08 -37.28
N GLN A 472 36.86 -8.50 -36.41
CA GLN A 472 38.21 -8.82 -36.82
C GLN A 472 38.23 -9.96 -37.85
N SER A 473 37.41 -11.00 -37.63
CA SER A 473 37.23 -12.09 -38.59
C SER A 473 36.71 -11.59 -39.95
N CYS A 474 35.64 -10.80 -39.96
CA CYS A 474 35.06 -10.24 -41.19
C CYS A 474 36.05 -9.33 -41.96
N LEU A 475 36.84 -8.52 -41.24
CA LEU A 475 37.87 -7.66 -41.83
C LEU A 475 39.00 -8.51 -42.45
N ASN A 476 39.44 -9.57 -41.76
CA ASN A 476 40.47 -10.48 -42.26
C ASN A 476 39.99 -11.23 -43.51
N VAL A 477 38.76 -11.77 -43.50
CA VAL A 477 38.15 -12.46 -44.65
C VAL A 477 37.96 -11.50 -45.82
N GLY A 478 37.47 -10.28 -45.55
CA GLY A 478 37.35 -9.24 -46.58
C GLY A 478 38.69 -8.89 -47.23
N HIS A 479 39.76 -8.79 -46.43
CA HIS A 479 41.11 -8.56 -46.96
C HIS A 479 41.59 -9.74 -47.84
N ARG A 480 41.32 -10.98 -47.44
CA ARG A 480 41.62 -12.18 -48.24
C ARG A 480 40.87 -12.19 -49.56
N ILE A 481 39.56 -11.88 -49.55
CA ILE A 481 38.75 -11.75 -50.75
C ILE A 481 39.33 -10.68 -51.68
N LEU A 482 39.63 -9.48 -51.19
CA LEU A 482 40.25 -8.41 -52.00
C LEU A 482 41.61 -8.80 -52.59
N THR A 483 42.40 -9.59 -51.85
CA THR A 483 43.70 -10.08 -52.33
C THR A 483 43.53 -11.14 -53.43
N LEU A 484 42.55 -12.03 -53.29
CA LEU A 484 42.21 -13.07 -54.28
C LEU A 484 41.52 -12.48 -55.51
N ASP A 485 40.64 -11.50 -55.33
CA ASP A 485 39.82 -10.90 -56.38
C ASP A 485 40.61 -9.90 -57.26
N ARG A 486 41.77 -9.42 -56.79
CA ARG A 486 42.75 -8.73 -57.66
C ARG A 486 43.25 -9.59 -58.82
N TYR A 487 43.06 -10.91 -58.78
CA TYR A 487 43.34 -11.82 -59.89
C TYR A 487 42.13 -12.01 -60.84
N THR A 488 40.94 -11.52 -60.48
CA THR A 488 39.67 -11.69 -61.21
C THR A 488 38.93 -10.35 -61.26
N SER A 489 39.34 -9.46 -62.16
CA SER A 489 38.75 -8.12 -62.29
C SER A 489 37.21 -8.15 -62.44
N GLU A 490 36.47 -7.65 -61.43
CA GLU A 490 35.27 -6.78 -61.52
C GLU A 490 34.49 -6.75 -60.17
N ASN A 491 34.63 -5.68 -59.37
CA ASN A 491 33.50 -4.98 -58.69
C ASN A 491 33.95 -3.89 -57.71
N GLN A 492 33.45 -2.66 -57.90
CA GLN A 492 33.69 -1.49 -57.04
C GLN A 492 32.73 -1.37 -55.82
N GLY A 493 31.86 -2.35 -55.58
CA GLY A 493 30.84 -2.29 -54.50
C GLY A 493 31.31 -2.68 -53.08
N SER A 494 32.51 -3.27 -52.92
CA SER A 494 32.97 -3.84 -51.64
C SER A 494 33.75 -2.88 -50.72
N ALA A 495 34.18 -1.71 -51.21
CA ALA A 495 35.07 -0.82 -50.47
C ALA A 495 34.36 -0.03 -49.35
N ASP A 496 33.10 0.36 -49.56
CA ASP A 496 32.34 1.23 -48.65
C ASP A 496 31.94 0.50 -47.34
N ASN A 497 31.63 -0.79 -47.41
CA ASN A 497 31.32 -1.59 -46.22
C ASN A 497 32.55 -1.89 -45.36
N SER A 498 33.73 -2.07 -45.98
CA SER A 498 34.97 -2.31 -45.24
C SER A 498 35.38 -1.09 -44.41
N GLN A 499 35.20 0.13 -44.95
CA GLN A 499 35.50 1.37 -44.22
C GLN A 499 34.57 1.58 -43.02
N LYS A 500 33.26 1.31 -43.18
CA LYS A 500 32.28 1.39 -42.09
C LYS A 500 32.60 0.41 -40.95
N LEU A 501 32.94 -0.85 -41.27
CA LEU A 501 33.32 -1.85 -40.27
C LEU A 501 34.62 -1.48 -39.53
N GLN A 502 35.57 -0.86 -40.24
CA GLN A 502 36.81 -0.37 -39.64
C GLN A 502 36.57 0.78 -38.66
N LEU A 503 35.65 1.70 -39.00
CA LEU A 503 35.24 2.79 -38.12
C LEU A 503 34.60 2.25 -36.84
N VAL A 504 33.68 1.28 -36.96
CA VAL A 504 33.04 0.62 -35.81
C VAL A 504 34.07 -0.09 -34.92
N HIS A 505 35.02 -0.80 -35.51
CA HIS A 505 36.12 -1.45 -34.79
C HIS A 505 36.97 -0.43 -34.00
N GLN A 506 37.23 0.76 -34.54
CA GLN A 506 37.97 1.82 -33.86
C GLN A 506 37.21 2.42 -32.67
N HIS A 507 35.88 2.48 -32.74
CA HIS A 507 35.05 3.07 -31.68
C HIS A 507 34.65 2.06 -30.59
N LEU A 508 34.74 0.75 -30.83
CA LEU A 508 34.36 -0.28 -29.85
C LEU A 508 35.06 -0.17 -28.47
N PRO A 509 36.39 0.13 -28.40
CA PRO A 509 37.08 0.31 -27.12
C PRO A 509 36.53 1.46 -26.26
N ILE A 510 35.91 2.47 -26.88
CA ILE A 510 35.28 3.60 -26.16
C ILE A 510 34.09 3.09 -25.35
N TYR A 511 33.30 2.17 -25.91
CA TYR A 511 32.18 1.55 -25.20
C TYR A 511 32.66 0.66 -24.04
N ALA A 512 33.74 -0.10 -24.24
CA ALA A 512 34.34 -0.91 -23.16
C ALA A 512 34.82 -0.04 -22.00
N ALA A 513 35.52 1.06 -22.29
CA ALA A 513 35.94 2.02 -21.28
C ALA A 513 34.75 2.67 -20.56
N GLY A 514 33.68 3.01 -21.29
CA GLY A 514 32.45 3.56 -20.72
C GLY A 514 31.74 2.58 -19.78
N ILE A 515 31.65 1.29 -20.12
CA ILE A 515 31.06 0.27 -19.23
C ILE A 515 31.93 0.08 -17.98
N GLN A 516 33.26 0.08 -18.11
CA GLN A 516 34.15 0.01 -16.95
C GLN A 516 33.97 1.23 -16.04
N GLU A 517 33.77 2.42 -16.61
CA GLU A 517 33.45 3.63 -15.85
C GLU A 517 32.12 3.48 -15.10
N PHE A 518 31.09 2.90 -15.74
CA PHE A 518 29.82 2.62 -15.08
C PHE A 518 29.98 1.66 -13.90
N GLN A 519 30.75 0.58 -14.06
CA GLN A 519 31.04 -0.35 -12.96
C GLN A 519 31.70 0.36 -11.77
N ASN A 520 32.71 1.19 -12.02
CA ASN A 520 33.40 1.94 -10.96
C ASN A 520 32.45 2.93 -10.25
N ARG A 521 31.58 3.61 -11.01
CA ARG A 521 30.57 4.51 -10.43
C ARG A 521 29.56 3.74 -9.59
N LEU A 522 29.09 2.57 -10.05
CA LEU A 522 28.16 1.71 -9.31
C LEU A 522 28.77 1.24 -7.97
N ASP A 523 30.06 0.90 -7.94
CA ASP A 523 30.76 0.54 -6.71
C ASP A 523 30.77 1.69 -5.70
N HIS A 524 31.01 2.92 -6.16
CA HIS A 524 30.96 4.10 -5.31
C HIS A 524 29.57 4.33 -4.73
N LEU A 525 28.53 4.29 -5.58
CA LEU A 525 27.14 4.44 -5.16
C LEU A 525 26.71 3.36 -4.17
N GLN A 526 27.17 2.12 -4.35
CA GLN A 526 26.89 1.03 -3.41
C GLN A 526 27.51 1.29 -2.04
N ILE A 527 28.72 1.85 -1.97
CA ILE A 527 29.36 2.19 -0.69
C ILE A 527 28.56 3.28 0.04
N GLU A 528 28.09 4.31 -0.67
CA GLU A 528 27.22 5.33 -0.08
C GLU A 528 25.91 4.74 0.44
N GLN A 529 25.27 3.90 -0.37
CA GLN A 529 24.03 3.21 -0.01
C GLN A 529 24.22 2.34 1.24
N ALA A 530 25.32 1.59 1.33
CA ALA A 530 25.62 0.72 2.46
C ALA A 530 25.79 1.50 3.78
N LYS A 531 26.44 2.67 3.74
CA LYS A 531 26.58 3.56 4.91
C LYS A 531 25.22 4.05 5.42
N LEU A 532 24.33 4.45 4.50
CA LEU A 532 22.99 4.89 4.87
C LEU A 532 22.13 3.73 5.42
N ALA A 533 22.30 2.53 4.89
CA ALA A 533 21.64 1.32 5.40
C ALA A 533 22.11 0.95 6.81
N GLU A 534 23.42 1.02 7.09
CA GLU A 534 23.97 0.81 8.43
C GLU A 534 23.47 1.87 9.42
N ALA A 535 23.40 3.13 9.01
CA ALA A 535 22.86 4.21 9.83
C ALA A 535 21.36 4.00 10.16
N LEU A 536 20.58 3.45 9.22
CA LEU A 536 19.18 3.10 9.42
C LEU A 536 19.02 1.91 10.38
N ALA A 537 19.82 0.86 10.23
CA ALA A 537 19.78 -0.32 11.11
C ALA A 537 20.07 0.03 12.58
N ASN A 538 20.89 1.06 12.82
CA ASN A 538 21.22 1.56 14.15
C ASN A 538 20.24 2.63 14.67
N ASP A 539 19.20 2.99 13.90
CA ASP A 539 18.26 4.05 14.26
C ASP A 539 17.27 3.60 15.36
N LYS A 540 17.34 4.27 16.52
CA LYS A 540 16.47 4.00 17.68
C LYS A 540 15.33 5.01 17.84
N SER A 541 15.01 5.79 16.82
CA SER A 541 14.05 6.90 16.93
C SER A 541 12.63 6.42 17.22
N CYS A 542 12.18 5.33 16.57
CA CYS A 542 10.87 4.71 16.83
C CYS A 542 10.72 4.29 18.30
N GLN A 543 11.71 3.57 18.84
CA GLN A 543 11.68 3.07 20.22
C GLN A 543 11.70 4.22 21.24
N LYS A 544 12.46 5.29 20.96
CA LYS A 544 12.47 6.50 21.81
C LYS A 544 11.09 7.19 21.83
N MET A 545 10.40 7.26 20.69
CA MET A 545 9.07 7.85 20.59
C MET A 545 7.99 6.97 21.24
N GLU A 546 8.11 5.64 21.16
CA GLU A 546 7.25 4.70 21.88
C GLU A 546 7.37 4.86 23.40
N MET A 547 8.60 5.00 23.92
CA MET A 547 8.82 5.27 25.35
C MET A 547 8.19 6.59 25.80
N LEU A 548 8.20 7.62 24.96
CA LEU A 548 7.54 8.89 25.25
C LEU A 548 6.02 8.76 25.22
N LEU A 549 5.47 8.02 24.25
CA LEU A 549 4.03 7.70 24.19
C LEU A 549 3.57 7.00 25.47
N GLN A 550 4.33 6.03 25.99
CA GLN A 550 4.00 5.36 27.26
C GLN A 550 3.92 6.34 28.42
N LYS A 551 4.89 7.27 28.54
CA LYS A 551 4.88 8.32 29.58
C LYS A 551 3.70 9.27 29.46
N ILE A 552 3.39 9.72 28.25
CA ILE A 552 2.25 10.61 27.97
C ILE A 552 0.92 9.88 28.28
N THR A 553 0.82 8.60 27.93
CA THR A 553 -0.36 7.78 28.21
C THR A 553 -0.55 7.56 29.71
N ALA A 554 0.52 7.35 30.47
CA ALA A 554 0.45 7.24 31.93
C ALA A 554 -0.12 8.51 32.58
N ILE A 555 0.31 9.70 32.13
CA ILE A 555 -0.25 10.98 32.58
C ILE A 555 -1.74 11.09 32.21
N HIS A 556 -2.12 10.73 30.98
CA HIS A 556 -3.53 10.72 30.58
C HIS A 556 -4.39 9.79 31.47
N GLN A 557 -3.87 8.62 31.82
CA GLN A 557 -4.55 7.69 32.74
C GLN A 557 -4.68 8.29 34.15
N HIS A 558 -3.70 9.05 34.62
CA HIS A 558 -3.80 9.81 35.87
C HIS A 558 -4.91 10.86 35.80
N TYR A 559 -4.93 11.69 34.75
CA TYR A 559 -5.97 12.71 34.54
C TYR A 559 -7.37 12.10 34.40
N ARG A 560 -7.48 10.90 33.84
CA ARG A 560 -8.75 10.15 33.80
C ARG A 560 -9.24 9.81 35.22
N LYS A 561 -8.35 9.46 36.14
CA LYS A 561 -8.69 9.19 37.55
C LYS A 561 -9.10 10.47 38.27
N ASP A 562 -8.35 11.55 38.08
CA ASP A 562 -8.65 12.87 38.67
C ASP A 562 -10.01 13.41 38.24
N ARG A 563 -10.35 13.20 36.97
CA ARG A 563 -11.69 13.54 36.47
C ARG A 563 -12.81 12.80 37.21
N LEU A 564 -12.58 11.55 37.59
CA LEU A 564 -13.58 10.73 38.28
C LEU A 564 -13.70 11.08 39.78
N THR A 565 -12.62 11.57 40.40
CA THR A 565 -12.62 12.00 41.82
C THR A 565 -13.25 13.39 42.00
N GLY A 566 -13.17 14.25 40.98
CA GLY A 566 -13.80 15.57 40.98
C GLY A 566 -12.94 16.62 41.68
N LYS A 567 -13.08 16.79 43.01
CA LYS A 567 -12.31 17.79 43.77
C LYS A 567 -11.05 17.16 44.36
N LEU A 568 -9.89 17.55 43.82
CA LEU A 568 -8.58 17.04 44.25
C LEU A 568 -8.19 17.57 45.63
N SER A 569 -7.41 16.77 46.38
CA SER A 569 -6.73 17.24 47.59
C SER A 569 -5.61 18.20 47.22
N TYR A 570 -5.08 18.96 48.20
CA TYR A 570 -3.96 19.88 47.94
C TYR A 570 -2.75 19.16 47.32
N ASN A 571 -2.41 17.97 47.83
CA ASN A 571 -1.27 17.20 47.31
C ASN A 571 -1.55 16.67 45.90
N ASP A 572 -2.74 16.14 45.65
CA ASP A 572 -3.12 15.63 44.32
C ASP A 572 -3.17 16.76 43.29
N GLU A 573 -3.61 17.97 43.70
CA GLU A 573 -3.58 19.17 42.85
C GLU A 573 -2.14 19.56 42.47
N GLN A 574 -1.19 19.51 43.41
CA GLN A 574 0.22 19.78 43.10
C GLN A 574 0.81 18.70 42.17
N ILE A 575 0.47 17.43 42.39
CA ILE A 575 0.90 16.32 41.52
C ILE A 575 0.36 16.53 40.11
N HIS A 576 -0.93 16.83 39.94
CA HIS A 576 -1.55 17.10 38.65
C HIS A 576 -0.87 18.26 37.91
N LYS A 577 -0.56 19.35 38.63
CA LYS A 577 0.18 20.51 38.08
C LYS A 577 1.60 20.12 37.63
N PHE A 578 2.28 19.27 38.38
CA PHE A 578 3.62 18.79 38.03
C PHE A 578 3.59 17.87 36.80
N GLU A 579 2.61 16.96 36.74
CA GLU A 579 2.38 16.12 35.56
C GLU A 579 2.07 16.96 34.31
N LYS A 580 1.38 18.09 34.45
CA LYS A 580 1.13 19.02 33.33
C LYS A 580 2.42 19.59 32.75
N ILE A 581 3.39 19.91 33.61
CA ILE A 581 4.73 20.38 33.20
C ILE A 581 5.48 19.24 32.50
N HIS A 582 5.44 18.03 33.05
CA HIS A 582 6.05 16.85 32.44
C HIS A 582 5.45 16.52 31.08
N LEU A 583 4.12 16.57 30.95
CA LEU A 583 3.40 16.38 29.70
C LEU A 583 3.89 17.37 28.63
N SER A 584 3.98 18.65 28.98
CA SER A 584 4.53 19.69 28.09
C SER A 584 5.97 19.37 27.63
N SER A 585 6.82 18.94 28.55
CA SER A 585 8.20 18.54 28.26
C SER A 585 8.27 17.33 27.32
N HIS A 586 7.45 16.30 27.57
CA HIS A 586 7.37 15.11 26.72
C HIS A 586 6.87 15.42 25.31
N ILE A 587 5.85 16.29 25.17
CA ILE A 587 5.35 16.74 23.86
C ILE A 587 6.46 17.48 23.09
N LYS A 588 7.17 18.42 23.75
CA LYS A 588 8.30 19.13 23.12
C LYS A 588 9.38 18.18 22.66
N ARG A 589 9.73 17.17 23.48
CA ARG A 589 10.72 16.15 23.11
C ARG A 589 10.25 15.29 21.94
N MET A 590 8.98 14.92 21.89
CA MET A 590 8.37 14.17 20.78
C MET A 590 8.53 14.93 19.46
N LYS A 591 8.15 16.21 19.43
CA LYS A 591 8.29 17.08 18.25
C LYS A 591 9.74 17.25 17.80
N PHE A 592 10.64 17.43 18.76
CA PHE A 592 12.07 17.56 18.48
C PHE A 592 12.63 16.30 17.81
N LEU A 593 12.36 15.12 18.39
CA LEU A 593 12.79 13.83 17.79
C LEU A 593 12.18 13.63 16.39
N PHE A 594 10.92 14.00 16.19
CA PHE A 594 10.28 13.91 14.89
C PHE A 594 10.99 14.77 13.83
N ARG A 595 11.28 16.04 14.14
CA ARG A 595 11.87 17.00 13.19
C ARG A 595 13.36 16.74 12.95
N GLU A 596 14.12 16.64 14.03
CA GLU A 596 15.59 16.66 13.99
C GLU A 596 16.18 15.27 13.76
N ASP A 597 15.56 14.20 14.29
CA ASP A 597 16.09 12.84 14.10
C ASP A 597 15.39 12.15 12.92
N CYS A 598 14.06 12.14 12.86
CA CYS A 598 13.34 11.32 11.88
C CYS A 598 13.25 12.00 10.50
N MET A 599 12.69 13.21 10.44
CA MET A 599 12.45 13.92 9.19
C MET A 599 13.75 14.37 8.51
N LEU A 600 14.76 14.79 9.29
CA LEU A 600 16.05 15.20 8.73
C LEU A 600 16.76 14.01 8.06
N ARG A 601 16.86 12.87 8.74
CA ARG A 601 17.46 11.64 8.17
C ARG A 601 16.68 11.11 6.96
N TYR A 602 15.36 11.24 6.96
CA TYR A 602 14.56 10.92 5.79
C TYR A 602 14.91 11.82 4.59
N LYS A 603 15.03 13.13 4.81
CA LYS A 603 15.42 14.09 3.77
C LYS A 603 16.83 13.84 3.24
N GLU A 604 17.76 13.40 4.10
CA GLU A 604 19.11 13.00 3.68
C GLU A 604 19.06 11.83 2.70
N VAL A 605 18.38 10.73 3.04
CA VAL A 605 18.18 9.59 2.13
C VAL A 605 17.49 10.02 0.84
N LEU A 606 16.49 10.90 0.93
CA LEU A 606 15.78 11.41 -0.25
C LEU A 606 16.67 12.28 -1.17
N ALA A 607 17.60 13.04 -0.60
CA ALA A 607 18.56 13.83 -1.37
C ALA A 607 19.56 12.91 -2.10
N SER A 608 20.12 11.93 -1.39
CA SER A 608 20.99 10.92 -1.99
C SER A 608 20.27 10.11 -3.06
N SER A 609 19.02 9.69 -2.81
CA SER A 609 18.24 8.92 -3.78
C SER A 609 17.98 9.68 -5.07
N ARG A 610 17.73 10.99 -5.02
CA ARG A 610 17.57 11.81 -6.23
C ARG A 610 18.88 11.90 -7.03
N ALA A 611 20.00 12.07 -6.35
CA ALA A 611 21.31 12.05 -7.00
C ALA A 611 21.58 10.70 -7.67
N TRP A 612 21.29 9.59 -6.98
CA TRP A 612 21.41 8.25 -7.53
C TRP A 612 20.46 8.01 -8.70
N SER A 613 19.20 8.42 -8.60
CA SER A 613 18.18 8.27 -9.66
C SER A 613 18.66 8.79 -11.00
N SER A 614 19.18 10.03 -11.02
CA SER A 614 19.70 10.68 -12.23
C SER A 614 20.85 9.89 -12.86
N VAL A 615 21.83 9.49 -12.05
CA VAL A 615 23.00 8.74 -12.52
C VAL A 615 22.61 7.35 -13.05
N LEU A 616 21.74 6.64 -12.33
CA LEU A 616 21.30 5.31 -12.72
C LEU A 616 20.43 5.34 -13.98
N LEU A 617 19.57 6.35 -14.14
CA LEU A 617 18.77 6.54 -15.36
C LEU A 617 19.64 6.85 -16.58
N GLU A 618 20.68 7.68 -16.42
CA GLU A 618 21.65 7.94 -17.48
C GLU A 618 22.36 6.64 -17.90
N MET A 619 22.85 5.86 -16.93
CA MET A 619 23.49 4.56 -17.18
C MET A 619 22.53 3.59 -17.89
N GLN A 620 21.31 3.46 -17.39
CA GLN A 620 20.28 2.59 -17.99
C GLN A 620 20.02 2.96 -19.45
N THR A 621 19.85 4.25 -19.74
CA THR A 621 19.59 4.73 -21.10
C THR A 621 20.75 4.38 -22.03
N ARG A 622 21.99 4.65 -21.60
CA ARG A 622 23.19 4.37 -22.41
C ARG A 622 23.46 2.88 -22.59
N LEU A 623 23.17 2.06 -21.59
CA LEU A 623 23.26 0.59 -21.70
C LEU A 623 22.19 0.02 -22.63
N HIS A 624 20.97 0.55 -22.58
CA HIS A 624 19.90 0.18 -23.49
C HIS A 624 20.25 0.55 -24.94
N ASP A 625 20.73 1.76 -25.18
CA ASP A 625 21.19 2.20 -26.51
C ASP A 625 22.33 1.31 -27.02
N PHE A 626 23.28 0.97 -26.15
CA PHE A 626 24.36 0.04 -26.49
C PHE A 626 23.84 -1.36 -26.81
N SER A 627 22.88 -1.88 -26.06
CA SER A 627 22.27 -3.20 -26.29
C SER A 627 21.50 -3.25 -27.62
N SER A 628 20.78 -2.19 -27.96
CA SER A 628 20.12 -2.06 -29.26
C SER A 628 21.14 -1.99 -30.39
N PHE A 629 22.22 -1.21 -30.21
CA PHE A 629 23.31 -1.10 -31.18
C PHE A 629 24.05 -2.43 -31.37
N SER A 630 24.37 -3.13 -30.28
CA SER A 630 25.11 -4.39 -30.30
C SER A 630 24.31 -5.49 -31.01
N THR A 631 23.00 -5.57 -30.75
CA THR A 631 22.09 -6.52 -31.40
C THR A 631 22.00 -6.27 -32.91
N GLY A 632 21.85 -5.00 -33.32
CA GLY A 632 21.83 -4.63 -34.74
C GLY A 632 23.15 -4.94 -35.45
N LEU A 633 24.28 -4.57 -34.83
CA LEU A 633 25.61 -4.81 -35.38
C LEU A 633 25.93 -6.31 -35.50
N LEU A 634 25.53 -7.13 -34.53
CA LEU A 634 25.71 -8.58 -34.61
C LEU A 634 24.93 -9.19 -35.77
N ALA A 635 23.70 -8.74 -36.01
CA ALA A 635 22.91 -9.16 -37.17
C ALA A 635 23.55 -8.73 -38.50
N ASP A 636 24.06 -7.51 -38.58
CA ASP A 636 24.77 -7.01 -39.76
C ASP A 636 26.07 -7.80 -40.04
N LEU A 637 26.82 -8.12 -38.99
CA LEU A 637 28.04 -8.93 -39.09
C LEU A 637 27.73 -10.34 -39.56
N GLU A 638 26.68 -10.97 -39.04
CA GLU A 638 26.24 -12.29 -39.48
C GLU A 638 25.84 -12.29 -40.97
N MET A 639 25.11 -11.27 -41.41
CA MET A 639 24.76 -11.10 -42.83
C MET A 639 25.99 -10.86 -43.70
N SER A 640 26.97 -10.09 -43.21
CA SER A 640 28.24 -9.85 -43.90
C SER A 640 29.07 -11.12 -44.03
N GLU A 641 29.21 -11.88 -42.95
CA GLU A 641 29.94 -13.15 -42.91
C GLU A 641 29.33 -14.15 -43.90
N GLN A 642 28.00 -14.28 -43.94
CA GLN A 642 27.31 -15.13 -44.92
C GLN A 642 27.57 -14.69 -46.37
N ARG A 643 27.60 -13.38 -46.65
CA ARG A 643 27.90 -12.86 -48.00
C ARG A 643 29.36 -13.11 -48.39
N GLN A 644 30.28 -12.85 -47.47
CA GLN A 644 31.71 -13.08 -47.68
C GLN A 644 32.00 -14.56 -47.95
N ASN A 645 31.44 -15.47 -47.15
CA ASN A 645 31.59 -16.92 -47.34
C ASN A 645 31.06 -17.37 -48.72
N LYS A 646 29.86 -16.93 -49.12
CA LYS A 646 29.33 -17.22 -50.47
C LYS A 646 30.24 -16.70 -51.60
N THR A 647 30.87 -15.55 -51.39
CA THR A 647 31.78 -14.94 -52.38
C THR A 647 33.08 -15.76 -52.45
N LEU A 648 33.60 -16.14 -51.30
CA LEU A 648 34.81 -16.95 -51.17
C LEU A 648 34.62 -18.34 -51.80
N ASP A 649 33.48 -18.98 -51.57
CA ASP A 649 33.10 -20.25 -52.22
C ASP A 649 33.05 -20.11 -53.75
N ARG A 650 32.48 -18.99 -54.25
CA ARG A 650 32.42 -18.72 -55.69
C ARG A 650 33.80 -18.48 -56.31
N ILE A 651 34.68 -17.73 -55.63
CA ILE A 651 36.06 -17.50 -56.07
C ILE A 651 36.84 -18.82 -56.09
N LEU A 652 36.72 -19.63 -55.04
CA LEU A 652 37.36 -20.95 -54.95
C LEU A 652 36.87 -21.89 -56.06
N PHE A 653 35.56 -21.90 -56.34
CA PHE A 653 34.99 -22.68 -57.44
C PHE A 653 35.55 -22.23 -58.80
N ASN A 654 35.63 -20.92 -59.06
CA ASN A 654 36.19 -20.37 -60.31
C ASN A 654 37.70 -20.69 -60.49
N LEU A 655 38.47 -20.66 -59.40
CA LEU A 655 39.89 -21.04 -59.42
C LEU A 655 40.08 -22.55 -59.69
N GLN A 656 39.17 -23.40 -59.21
CA GLN A 656 39.17 -24.83 -59.50
C GLN A 656 38.76 -25.13 -60.94
N SER A 657 37.76 -24.43 -61.49
CA SER A 657 37.34 -24.60 -62.89
C SER A 657 38.39 -24.09 -63.89
N ASN A 658 39.10 -22.99 -63.59
CA ASN A 658 40.21 -22.51 -64.43
C ASN A 658 41.43 -23.45 -64.44
N ARG A 659 41.62 -24.28 -63.39
CA ARG A 659 42.63 -25.34 -63.38
C ARG A 659 42.22 -26.58 -64.18
N ALA A 660 40.92 -26.78 -64.44
CA ALA A 660 40.42 -27.95 -65.18
C ALA A 660 40.51 -27.78 -66.72
N GLY A 661 40.88 -26.59 -67.23
CA GLY A 661 41.04 -26.32 -68.67
C GLY A 661 42.41 -26.67 -69.29
N GLN A 662 43.33 -27.26 -68.52
CA GLN A 662 44.62 -27.74 -69.03
C GLN A 662 44.72 -29.27 -68.83
N GLU A 663 44.42 -30.04 -69.89
CA GLU A 663 44.71 -31.47 -69.93
C GLU A 663 46.23 -31.74 -70.01
N PRO A 664 46.74 -32.79 -69.34
CA PRO A 664 48.17 -33.10 -69.29
C PRO A 664 48.59 -34.11 -70.37
N GLY A 665 49.47 -33.68 -71.29
CA GLY A 665 50.31 -34.57 -72.10
C GLY A 665 51.63 -34.89 -71.38
N ILE A 666 51.94 -36.17 -71.21
CA ILE A 666 53.05 -36.71 -70.43
C ILE A 666 54.39 -36.64 -71.19
N ALA A 667 55.47 -36.15 -70.53
CA ALA A 667 56.83 -36.75 -70.39
C ALA A 667 57.93 -35.66 -70.23
N PRO A 668 59.17 -35.98 -69.83
CA PRO A 668 59.59 -36.22 -68.45
C PRO A 668 60.69 -35.24 -67.99
N GLY A 669 60.73 -34.95 -66.69
CA GLY A 669 61.90 -34.36 -66.03
C GLY A 669 61.91 -32.83 -65.98
N ASN A 670 61.51 -32.26 -64.85
CA ASN A 670 62.05 -30.97 -64.42
C ASN A 670 62.17 -30.97 -62.90
N LYS A 671 63.39 -31.19 -62.40
CA LYS A 671 63.73 -31.06 -60.97
C LYS A 671 63.28 -29.70 -60.44
N ASP A 672 63.30 -28.66 -61.27
CA ASP A 672 62.89 -27.31 -60.91
C ASP A 672 61.39 -27.19 -60.56
N HIS A 673 60.51 -27.98 -61.20
CA HIS A 673 59.08 -27.94 -60.88
C HIS A 673 58.77 -28.65 -59.54
N MET A 674 59.52 -29.70 -59.19
CA MET A 674 59.44 -30.30 -57.85
C MET A 674 60.03 -29.37 -56.79
N VAL A 675 61.14 -28.69 -57.09
CA VAL A 675 61.76 -27.72 -56.17
C VAL A 675 60.82 -26.54 -55.92
N SER A 676 60.19 -25.97 -56.94
CA SER A 676 59.17 -24.92 -56.75
C SER A 676 57.94 -25.41 -56.00
N ARG A 677 57.46 -26.64 -56.26
CA ARG A 677 56.36 -27.22 -55.46
C ARG A 677 56.74 -27.43 -54.01
N MET A 678 57.95 -27.90 -53.72
CA MET A 678 58.44 -28.05 -52.35
C MET A 678 58.64 -26.70 -51.66
N HIS A 679 59.09 -25.68 -52.38
CA HIS A 679 59.23 -24.33 -51.82
C HIS A 679 57.88 -23.69 -51.50
N HIS A 680 56.89 -23.88 -52.38
CA HIS A 680 55.52 -23.42 -52.14
C HIS A 680 54.84 -24.18 -51.00
N LEU A 681 55.02 -25.50 -50.94
CA LEU A 681 54.51 -26.32 -49.82
C LEU A 681 55.17 -25.92 -48.49
N LYS A 682 56.45 -25.55 -48.51
CA LYS A 682 57.17 -25.04 -47.35
C LYS A 682 56.62 -23.69 -46.90
N GLU A 683 56.34 -22.76 -47.81
CA GLU A 683 55.72 -21.46 -47.48
C GLU A 683 54.30 -21.63 -46.92
N GLU A 684 53.49 -22.51 -47.50
CA GLU A 684 52.16 -22.84 -46.97
C GLU A 684 52.24 -23.46 -45.57
N MET A 685 53.19 -24.38 -45.34
CA MET A 685 53.43 -24.96 -44.02
C MET A 685 53.93 -23.91 -43.01
N GLU A 686 54.79 -22.96 -43.41
CA GLU A 686 55.25 -21.89 -42.52
C GLU A 686 54.13 -20.92 -42.14
N ILE A 687 53.19 -20.64 -43.05
CA ILE A 687 52.00 -19.84 -42.75
C ILE A 687 51.07 -20.60 -41.80
N LEU A 688 50.83 -21.89 -42.06
CA LEU A 688 49.99 -22.74 -41.20
C LEU A 688 50.58 -22.88 -39.78
N VAL A 689 51.90 -22.98 -39.65
CA VAL A 689 52.60 -23.01 -38.35
C VAL A 689 52.45 -21.69 -37.60
N LYS A 690 52.50 -20.55 -38.29
CA LYS A 690 52.26 -19.23 -37.67
C LYS A 690 50.80 -19.06 -37.22
N GLU A 691 49.83 -19.53 -38.01
CA GLU A 691 48.42 -19.54 -37.61
C GLU A 691 48.17 -20.47 -36.40
N LEU A 692 48.76 -21.67 -36.40
CA LEU A 692 48.68 -22.60 -35.26
C LEU A 692 49.34 -22.02 -34.01
N GLN A 693 50.48 -21.34 -34.13
CA GLN A 693 51.10 -20.63 -33.00
C GLN A 693 50.26 -19.45 -32.51
N CYS A 694 49.58 -18.73 -33.39
CA CYS A 694 48.65 -17.67 -33.01
C CYS A 694 47.44 -18.23 -32.27
N ASN A 695 46.85 -19.30 -32.79
CA ASN A 695 45.74 -20.01 -32.16
C ASN A 695 46.13 -20.59 -30.79
N ASN A 696 47.33 -21.18 -30.66
CA ASN A 696 47.83 -21.66 -29.37
C ASN A 696 48.05 -20.53 -28.37
N ASN A 697 48.59 -19.37 -28.80
CA ASN A 697 48.68 -18.18 -27.93
C ASN A 697 47.31 -17.65 -27.48
N ILE A 698 46.29 -17.73 -28.35
CA ILE A 698 44.91 -17.36 -28.00
C ILE A 698 44.33 -18.36 -26.99
N ILE A 699 44.55 -19.65 -27.18
CA ILE A 699 44.12 -20.70 -26.25
C ILE A 699 44.82 -20.57 -24.89
N GLU A 700 46.11 -20.26 -24.86
CA GLU A 700 46.85 -20.01 -23.60
C GLU A 700 46.34 -18.75 -22.88
N ARG A 701 45.97 -17.70 -23.61
CA ARG A 701 45.33 -16.50 -23.04
C ARG A 701 43.92 -16.77 -22.51
N LEU A 702 43.16 -17.65 -23.16
CA LEU A 702 41.85 -18.10 -22.67
C LEU A 702 41.98 -19.06 -21.47
N GLY A 703 43.03 -19.89 -21.42
CA GLY A 703 43.34 -20.77 -20.29
C GLY A 703 43.79 -20.01 -19.04
N ALA A 704 44.56 -18.93 -19.20
CA ALA A 704 44.99 -18.07 -18.08
C ALA A 704 43.82 -17.31 -17.41
N VAL A 705 42.70 -17.10 -18.11
CA VAL A 705 41.46 -16.51 -17.54
C VAL A 705 40.70 -17.53 -16.68
N ASN A 706 40.86 -18.84 -16.92
CA ASN A 706 40.18 -19.89 -16.15
C ASN A 706 41.00 -20.43 -14.96
N SER A 707 42.32 -20.26 -14.93
CA SER A 707 43.17 -20.74 -13.82
C SER A 707 43.14 -19.86 -12.57
N ALA A 708 42.53 -18.67 -12.62
CA ALA A 708 42.31 -17.83 -11.44
C ALA A 708 41.04 -18.19 -10.64
N ALA A 709 40.29 -19.22 -11.06
CA ALA A 709 39.01 -19.59 -10.47
C ALA A 709 38.90 -21.08 -10.04
N ALA A 710 40.02 -21.75 -9.72
CA ALA A 710 39.99 -23.12 -9.21
C ALA A 710 40.77 -23.31 -7.90
N LEU A 711 40.00 -23.34 -6.81
CA LEU A 711 40.21 -24.08 -5.55
C LEU A 711 41.49 -23.84 -4.73
N GLU A 712 41.37 -23.04 -3.65
CA GLU A 712 42.02 -23.36 -2.37
C GLU A 712 41.06 -24.18 -1.48
N PRO A 713 41.53 -25.26 -0.83
CA PRO A 713 40.71 -26.10 0.03
C PRO A 713 40.64 -25.58 1.48
N SER A 714 39.42 -25.47 1.99
CA SER A 714 38.98 -25.61 3.39
C SER A 714 39.97 -25.29 4.53
N LEU A 715 39.71 -24.21 5.27
CA LEU A 715 40.13 -24.07 6.66
C LEU A 715 38.98 -23.54 7.54
N ALA A 716 38.50 -24.44 8.40
CA ALA A 716 37.84 -24.28 9.69
C ALA A 716 36.79 -23.17 9.89
N ARG A 717 35.53 -23.61 10.09
CA ARG A 717 34.53 -22.93 10.92
C ARG A 717 35.06 -22.73 12.35
N PRO A 718 34.81 -21.57 12.97
CA PRO A 718 34.50 -21.49 14.38
C PRO A 718 32.99 -21.38 14.58
N SER A 719 32.53 -22.22 15.50
CA SER A 719 31.22 -22.26 16.13
C SER A 719 30.87 -20.99 16.91
N THR A 720 29.55 -20.72 17.04
CA THR A 720 28.84 -19.83 18.00
C THR A 720 29.09 -18.32 17.82
N LEU A 721 28.10 -17.42 17.78
CA LEU A 721 26.76 -17.32 18.38
C LEU A 721 25.87 -16.46 17.47
#